data_AF-A0A2E4J4I1-F1
#
_entry.id   AF-A0A2E4J4I1-F1
#
_cell.length_a   1.000
_cell.length_b   1.000
_cell.length_c   1.000
_cell.angle_alpha   90.00
_cell.angle_beta   90.00
_cell.angle_gamma   90.00
#
_symmetry.space_group_name_H-M   'P 1'
#
loop_
_entity.id
_entity.type
_entity.pdbx_description
1 polymer ?
#
loop_
_entity_poly.entity_id
_entity_poly.type
_entity_poly.pdbx_seq_one_letter_code
_entity_poly.pdbx_strand_id
1 'polypeptide(L)'
;MTLEDLFPGSPRPDFQLLVRNGELSHRNEHASRHYQAGDIEISKATDSDSTALLFNGASSHLQYDIKEWPELSLEGAYTCHVRLKFSNPGSEKFILGRTGFNFLSLPETFPQGNFSPGGGHLIASNSRARCRANVSYDIVLRFDPGTSTVRCNTIIEVYEASTGMLIGFNHPLPRAFDEIVFGRDDTHFRIGQCGDYANFDGEIQQLTLWNQFIAPKAKLAPAHHPSPDTESIQTQPELYDQNASERWQQWLASRRSFPLAAWGYFHRYEANLEEYQTYREAGLTMVMAPLGSALVAELADLDPIIGLWQDDGSYAELYQNPDRFAHYVDFSKSTLKRCAGYMLADEPRFNGPSIEELAPGFLYIYTHDKQALPMVNMMTYAYNMGRGFAGYIDDIIRANHPPFLVSDPYVLFEEGLSNDDQFYANIEIVRGRSLSAGIGFMGFVLVTGHRRRFPEYSFRTASESDLCWQANTLLAYGAQGLWYYNYRISGEGYDEAMVTDVDGKPTESYHRIQKLNFGILAISSLLMKLKSVGVFHCPNDLEFLPEFTRPYFDGAIRDITQLQATDILISEFRDVNAETSCVYVMLVNKRHAADTTRDASELQASIALRVTEDFMIERINNATGAAETLTPDDRELSLTLGGGDRALLRLTPQD
;
A
#
# COMPACT_ATOMS: atom_id res chain seq x y z
N MET A 1 -7.65 -21.05 29.23
CA MET A 1 -6.59 -20.08 29.53
C MET A 1 -7.22 -18.72 29.35
N THR A 2 -7.54 -18.05 30.44
CA THR A 2 -8.18 -16.73 30.43
C THR A 2 -7.12 -15.65 30.30
N LEU A 3 -7.46 -14.48 29.78
CA LEU A 3 -6.53 -13.34 29.61
C LEU A 3 -5.86 -12.90 30.93
N GLU A 4 -6.41 -13.26 32.09
CA GLU A 4 -5.80 -13.07 33.42
C GLU A 4 -4.55 -13.94 33.64
N ASP A 5 -4.43 -15.08 32.94
CA ASP A 5 -3.27 -15.97 33.07
C ASP A 5 -2.02 -15.41 32.35
N LEU A 6 -2.19 -14.45 31.43
CA LEU A 6 -1.12 -13.88 30.62
C LEU A 6 -0.47 -12.63 31.23
N PHE A 7 -1.15 -11.92 32.14
CA PHE A 7 -0.64 -10.68 32.75
C PHE A 7 -1.09 -10.48 34.21
N PRO A 8 -0.47 -11.17 35.18
CA PRO A 8 -0.76 -10.94 36.58
C PRO A 8 -0.07 -9.65 37.06
N GLY A 9 -0.86 -8.60 37.35
CA GLY A 9 -0.39 -7.44 38.14
C GLY A 9 -0.38 -6.06 37.49
N SER A 10 -0.87 -5.88 36.26
CA SER A 10 -1.07 -4.54 35.70
C SER A 10 -2.44 -3.96 36.11
N PRO A 11 -2.51 -2.77 36.73
CA PRO A 11 -3.80 -2.13 36.99
C PRO A 11 -4.44 -1.79 35.65
N ARG A 12 -5.60 -2.39 35.35
CA ARG A 12 -6.43 -1.93 34.24
C ARG A 12 -7.11 -0.63 34.68
N PRO A 13 -6.99 0.47 33.95
CA PRO A 13 -7.86 1.61 34.19
C PRO A 13 -9.28 1.23 33.73
N ASP A 14 -10.20 1.14 34.67
CA ASP A 14 -11.62 0.99 34.39
C ASP A 14 -12.14 2.35 33.87
N PHE A 15 -12.49 2.42 32.59
CA PHE A 15 -12.99 3.65 31.97
C PHE A 15 -14.52 3.70 32.02
N GLN A 16 -15.06 4.87 32.39
CA GLN A 16 -16.51 5.10 32.48
C GLN A 16 -16.94 6.22 31.53
N LEU A 17 -17.94 5.92 30.71
CA LEU A 17 -18.69 6.93 29.96
C LEU A 17 -19.96 7.29 30.73
N LEU A 18 -20.13 8.55 31.12
CA LEU A 18 -21.33 9.01 31.84
C LEU A 18 -22.19 9.90 30.93
N VAL A 19 -23.42 9.44 30.64
CA VAL A 19 -24.45 10.22 29.93
C VAL A 19 -25.51 10.64 30.92
N ARG A 20 -25.73 11.96 31.10
CA ARG A 20 -26.80 12.49 31.97
C ARG A 20 -27.98 13.02 31.15
N ASN A 21 -29.19 12.63 31.52
CA ASN A 21 -30.47 13.04 30.92
C ASN A 21 -30.72 12.61 29.46
N GLY A 22 -30.52 11.32 29.16
CA GLY A 22 -30.98 10.72 27.91
C GLY A 22 -31.68 9.38 28.15
N GLU A 23 -32.92 9.23 27.69
CA GLU A 23 -33.50 7.90 27.55
C GLU A 23 -32.70 7.13 26.49
N LEU A 24 -31.91 6.14 26.91
CA LEU A 24 -31.45 5.05 26.05
C LEU A 24 -32.65 4.11 25.79
N SER A 25 -33.75 4.65 25.24
CA SER A 25 -34.92 3.87 24.90
C SER A 25 -34.67 3.15 23.58
N HIS A 26 -34.74 1.83 23.66
CA HIS A 26 -34.69 0.87 22.57
C HIS A 26 -35.88 1.10 21.60
N ARG A 27 -35.82 2.11 20.71
CA ARG A 27 -36.67 2.29 19.51
C ARG A 27 -36.28 3.56 18.74
N ASN A 28 -35.58 3.42 17.61
CA ASN A 28 -35.73 4.34 16.48
C ASN A 28 -35.10 3.74 15.20
N GLU A 29 -35.87 3.68 14.12
CA GLU A 29 -35.64 2.90 12.89
C GLU A 29 -34.64 3.50 11.88
N HIS A 30 -33.78 4.47 12.25
CA HIS A 30 -32.84 5.08 11.28
C HIS A 30 -31.41 5.37 11.81
N ALA A 31 -30.95 4.66 12.85
CA ALA A 31 -29.54 4.68 13.24
C ALA A 31 -28.85 3.39 12.75
N SER A 32 -27.97 3.49 11.75
CA SER A 32 -27.07 2.41 11.34
C SER A 32 -25.99 2.21 12.41
N ARG A 33 -26.27 1.37 13.41
CA ARG A 33 -25.25 0.96 14.40
C ARG A 33 -24.46 -0.22 13.87
N HIS A 34 -23.17 -0.03 13.62
CA HIS A 34 -22.21 -1.12 13.49
C HIS A 34 -21.58 -1.40 14.86
N TYR A 35 -21.93 -2.54 15.47
CA TYR A 35 -21.18 -3.10 16.59
C TYR A 35 -20.38 -4.30 16.08
N GLN A 36 -19.07 -4.34 16.30
CA GLN A 36 -18.31 -5.59 16.30
C GLN A 36 -18.27 -6.11 17.75
N ALA A 37 -18.70 -7.35 17.95
CA ALA A 37 -18.94 -7.93 19.26
C ALA A 37 -17.65 -8.33 20.00
N GLY A 38 -17.66 -8.08 21.30
CA GLY A 38 -16.67 -8.54 22.29
C GLY A 38 -16.58 -7.54 23.45
N ASP A 39 -17.47 -7.67 24.43
CA ASP A 39 -17.33 -7.14 25.80
C ASP A 39 -17.69 -5.66 26.11
N ILE A 40 -18.84 -5.15 25.62
CA ILE A 40 -19.42 -3.90 26.18
C ILE A 40 -20.46 -4.28 27.25
N GLU A 41 -20.21 -3.95 28.51
CA GLU A 41 -21.17 -4.14 29.61
C GLU A 41 -21.87 -2.80 29.91
N ILE A 42 -23.20 -2.78 29.77
CA ILE A 42 -24.03 -1.61 30.09
C ILE A 42 -24.52 -1.77 31.53
N SER A 43 -24.00 -0.97 32.45
CA SER A 43 -24.46 -0.98 33.85
C SER A 43 -25.14 0.34 34.19
N LYS A 44 -26.27 0.25 34.89
CA LYS A 44 -26.98 1.44 35.38
C LYS A 44 -26.37 1.80 36.73
N ALA A 45 -25.70 2.95 36.82
CA ALA A 45 -25.12 3.43 38.07
C ALA A 45 -26.25 3.63 39.10
N THR A 46 -26.10 3.06 40.29
CA THR A 46 -27.21 2.79 41.21
C THR A 46 -27.83 4.00 41.92
N ASP A 47 -27.46 5.26 41.62
CA ASP A 47 -28.04 6.43 42.30
C ASP A 47 -28.10 7.73 41.47
N SER A 48 -28.13 7.65 40.14
CA SER A 48 -28.41 8.84 39.31
C SER A 48 -29.05 8.46 37.99
N ASP A 49 -29.80 9.37 37.35
CA ASP A 49 -30.41 9.22 36.01
C ASP A 49 -29.39 9.09 34.87
N SER A 50 -28.18 8.61 35.17
CA SER A 50 -27.07 8.42 34.24
C SER A 50 -26.93 6.95 33.84
N THR A 51 -26.75 6.68 32.55
CA THR A 51 -26.36 5.34 32.08
C THR A 51 -24.85 5.32 31.89
N ALA A 52 -24.16 4.35 32.50
CA ALA A 52 -22.73 4.15 32.34
C ALA A 52 -22.44 3.06 31.30
N LEU A 53 -21.52 3.33 30.38
CA LEU A 53 -20.97 2.31 29.47
C LEU A 53 -19.53 2.03 29.90
N LEU A 54 -19.25 0.77 30.24
CA LEU A 54 -17.92 0.31 30.65
C LEU A 54 -17.27 -0.47 29.50
N PHE A 55 -16.02 -0.13 29.17
CA PHE A 55 -15.22 -0.82 28.14
C PHE A 55 -14.14 -1.65 28.84
N ASN A 56 -14.21 -2.99 28.78
CA ASN A 56 -13.31 -3.87 29.54
C ASN A 56 -12.26 -4.62 28.68
N GLY A 57 -12.26 -4.43 27.34
CA GLY A 57 -11.38 -5.11 26.38
C GLY A 57 -10.26 -4.21 25.80
N ALA A 58 -9.19 -4.79 25.26
CA ALA A 58 -8.01 -4.05 24.77
C ALA A 58 -8.17 -3.35 23.40
N SER A 59 -9.30 -3.51 22.70
CA SER A 59 -9.51 -2.97 21.34
C SER A 59 -10.99 -2.70 21.06
N SER A 60 -11.62 -1.85 21.86
CA SER A 60 -13.03 -1.50 21.73
C SER A 60 -13.21 -0.06 21.26
N HIS A 61 -14.21 0.18 20.41
CA HIS A 61 -14.55 1.54 19.96
C HIS A 61 -16.07 1.73 19.91
N LEU A 62 -16.50 2.97 20.13
CA LEU A 62 -17.90 3.40 20.04
C LEU A 62 -17.99 4.55 19.05
N GLN A 63 -18.88 4.43 18.07
CA GLN A 63 -19.21 5.50 17.13
C GLN A 63 -20.68 5.89 17.29
N TYR A 64 -20.96 7.19 17.32
CA TYR A 64 -22.30 7.72 17.47
C TYR A 64 -22.54 8.94 16.57
N ASP A 65 -23.65 8.92 15.83
CA ASP A 65 -24.12 10.07 15.04
C ASP A 65 -25.09 10.89 15.90
N ILE A 66 -24.64 12.06 16.36
CA ILE A 66 -25.37 12.89 17.32
C ILE A 66 -26.32 13.82 16.57
N LYS A 67 -27.62 13.50 16.54
CA LYS A 67 -28.65 14.42 15.99
C LYS A 67 -29.25 15.37 17.05
N GLU A 68 -29.20 15.03 18.34
CA GLU A 68 -29.62 15.89 19.46
C GLU A 68 -28.75 15.67 20.71
N TRP A 69 -28.56 16.72 21.52
CA TRP A 69 -27.51 16.82 22.55
C TRP A 69 -27.99 16.47 23.98
N PRO A 70 -27.59 15.33 24.57
CA PRO A 70 -27.44 15.18 26.02
C PRO A 70 -26.02 15.58 26.46
N GLU A 71 -25.86 15.97 27.74
CA GLU A 71 -24.55 16.30 28.29
C GLU A 71 -23.68 15.02 28.39
N LEU A 72 -22.52 15.05 27.73
CA LEU A 72 -21.59 13.92 27.67
C LEU A 72 -20.30 14.27 28.41
N SER A 73 -19.95 13.48 29.43
CA SER A 73 -18.68 13.58 30.14
C SER A 73 -17.82 12.34 29.89
N LEU A 74 -16.55 12.56 29.53
CA LEU A 74 -15.59 11.51 29.21
C LEU A 74 -14.50 11.44 30.28
N GLU A 75 -14.39 10.28 30.95
CA GLU A 75 -13.29 9.98 31.87
C GLU A 75 -12.39 8.88 31.27
N GLY A 76 -11.20 9.28 30.81
CA GLY A 76 -10.08 8.37 30.52
C GLY A 76 -9.96 7.73 29.12
N ALA A 77 -10.70 8.16 28.09
CA ALA A 77 -10.45 7.66 26.72
C ALA A 77 -8.99 7.92 26.26
N TYR A 78 -8.37 6.98 25.55
CA TYR A 78 -7.00 7.17 25.02
C TYR A 78 -6.99 7.86 23.66
N THR A 79 -8.05 7.75 22.87
CA THR A 79 -8.22 8.54 21.65
C THR A 79 -9.70 8.91 21.47
N CYS A 80 -9.96 10.17 21.15
CA CYS A 80 -11.28 10.71 20.86
C CYS A 80 -11.25 11.41 19.50
N HIS A 81 -12.22 11.14 18.64
CA HIS A 81 -12.39 11.76 17.33
C HIS A 81 -13.75 12.43 17.24
N VAL A 82 -13.77 13.70 16.84
CA VAL A 82 -14.98 14.51 16.72
C VAL A 82 -15.01 15.15 15.34
N ARG A 83 -16.06 14.89 14.56
CA ARG A 83 -16.32 15.62 13.31
C ARG A 83 -17.23 16.81 13.58
N LEU A 84 -16.81 18.00 13.17
CA LEU A 84 -17.51 19.26 13.41
C LEU A 84 -17.74 20.02 12.10
N LYS A 85 -18.87 20.71 11.93
CA LYS A 85 -19.14 21.63 10.82
C LYS A 85 -19.49 23.02 11.35
N PHE A 86 -18.79 24.06 10.91
CA PHE A 86 -19.03 25.43 11.40
C PHE A 86 -20.23 26.10 10.72
N SER A 87 -21.07 26.80 11.49
CA SER A 87 -22.34 27.35 11.00
C SER A 87 -22.46 28.87 11.22
N ASN A 88 -21.59 29.69 10.61
CA ASN A 88 -21.86 31.14 10.40
C ASN A 88 -20.90 31.77 9.36
N PRO A 89 -21.36 32.62 8.41
CA PRO A 89 -20.56 33.07 7.25
C PRO A 89 -19.69 34.32 7.49
N GLY A 90 -19.52 34.79 8.73
CA GLY A 90 -19.12 36.16 9.01
C GLY A 90 -17.76 36.43 9.68
N SER A 91 -17.09 35.46 10.31
CA SER A 91 -15.77 35.72 10.89
C SER A 91 -14.94 34.45 11.06
N GLU A 92 -13.66 34.57 10.70
CA GLU A 92 -12.65 33.53 10.87
C GLU A 92 -12.56 33.13 12.34
N LYS A 93 -12.72 31.82 12.63
CA LYS A 93 -12.59 31.29 13.99
C LYS A 93 -11.33 30.45 14.11
N PHE A 94 -10.68 30.57 15.26
CA PHE A 94 -9.51 29.78 15.64
C PHE A 94 -9.92 28.80 16.73
N ILE A 95 -9.49 27.54 16.60
CA ILE A 95 -9.54 26.57 17.69
C ILE A 95 -8.31 26.84 18.58
N LEU A 96 -8.50 27.51 19.71
CA LEU A 96 -7.44 27.85 20.67
C LEU A 96 -7.76 27.27 22.05
N GLY A 97 -6.85 26.48 22.60
CA GLY A 97 -6.74 26.28 24.05
C GLY A 97 -5.88 27.40 24.62
N ARG A 98 -6.45 28.28 25.45
CA ARG A 98 -5.71 29.32 26.17
C ARG A 98 -5.41 28.80 27.58
N THR A 99 -4.14 28.70 27.97
CA THR A 99 -3.75 28.39 29.36
C THR A 99 -3.03 29.59 29.98
N GLY A 100 -3.66 30.26 30.93
CA GLY A 100 -3.01 31.21 31.83
C GLY A 100 -3.48 30.92 33.26
N PHE A 101 -2.57 30.54 34.16
CA PHE A 101 -2.92 30.29 35.56
C PHE A 101 -3.17 31.61 36.30
N ASN A 102 -4.27 31.65 37.06
CA ASN A 102 -4.24 31.88 38.51
C ASN A 102 -5.57 31.40 39.10
N PHE A 103 -5.51 30.44 40.03
CA PHE A 103 -6.10 30.47 41.37
C PHE A 103 -6.24 29.04 41.91
N LEU A 104 -5.34 28.70 42.82
CA LEU A 104 -5.72 27.97 44.03
C LEU A 104 -5.19 28.83 45.18
N SER A 105 -6.10 29.52 45.88
CA SER A 105 -5.76 30.15 47.15
C SER A 105 -5.76 29.07 48.23
N LEU A 106 -4.62 28.83 48.87
CA LEU A 106 -4.57 28.37 50.26
C LEU A 106 -3.38 29.03 50.97
N PRO A 107 -3.47 29.25 52.30
CA PRO A 107 -3.00 30.47 52.96
C PRO A 107 -1.51 30.48 53.28
N GLU A 108 -1.00 31.72 53.33
CA GLU A 108 0.10 32.22 54.16
C GLU A 108 1.19 31.22 54.58
N THR A 109 2.38 31.32 53.97
CA THR A 109 3.60 31.83 54.62
C THR A 109 4.86 31.52 53.79
N PHE A 110 5.83 32.44 53.89
CA PHE A 110 7.24 32.41 53.45
C PHE A 110 7.64 33.10 52.13
N PRO A 111 8.80 33.80 52.12
CA PRO A 111 8.92 35.13 51.56
C PRO A 111 9.89 35.24 50.37
N GLN A 112 9.69 36.34 49.65
CA GLN A 112 10.55 37.06 48.72
C GLN A 112 11.97 36.51 48.43
N GLY A 113 12.22 36.32 47.13
CA GLY A 113 13.55 36.35 46.51
C GLY A 113 13.45 36.84 45.07
N ASN A 114 13.74 38.13 44.86
CA ASN A 114 13.81 38.79 43.54
C ASN A 114 14.89 38.18 42.64
N PHE A 115 14.58 37.94 41.38
CA PHE A 115 15.40 38.34 40.23
C PHE A 115 14.49 38.65 39.03
N SER A 116 14.53 39.90 38.58
CA SER A 116 14.24 40.35 37.20
C SER A 116 15.60 40.67 36.56
N PRO A 117 15.79 40.93 35.24
CA PRO A 117 14.91 40.86 34.08
C PRO A 117 15.53 40.08 32.88
N GLY A 118 14.73 39.60 31.94
CA GLY A 118 15.23 39.18 30.61
C GLY A 118 14.58 37.92 30.06
N GLY A 119 14.25 37.96 28.77
CA GLY A 119 13.72 36.81 28.04
C GLY A 119 12.22 36.94 27.76
N GLY A 120 11.88 37.78 26.78
CA GLY A 120 10.68 37.51 26.03
C GLY A 120 10.81 36.13 25.40
N HIS A 121 10.00 35.19 25.84
CA HIS A 121 9.70 33.99 25.08
C HIS A 121 8.18 33.89 24.93
N LEU A 122 7.72 34.41 23.80
CA LEU A 122 6.58 33.81 23.12
C LEU A 122 6.83 32.31 23.03
N ILE A 123 5.99 31.52 23.69
CA ILE A 123 5.64 30.21 23.13
C ILE A 123 4.29 30.43 22.46
N ALA A 124 4.35 31.05 21.27
CA ALA A 124 3.35 30.81 20.27
C ALA A 124 3.59 29.37 19.79
N SER A 125 2.71 28.43 20.13
CA SER A 125 2.61 27.22 19.32
C SER A 125 2.16 27.66 17.92
N ASN A 126 2.96 27.35 16.90
CA ASN A 126 2.80 27.85 15.53
C ASN A 126 1.58 27.33 14.77
N SER A 127 0.71 26.55 15.39
CA SER A 127 -0.41 25.91 14.68
C SER A 127 -1.72 26.60 15.03
N ARG A 128 -2.16 27.50 14.15
CA ARG A 128 -3.53 27.99 14.10
C ARG A 128 -4.26 27.18 13.03
N ALA A 129 -5.19 26.30 13.41
CA ALA A 129 -6.13 25.74 12.45
C ALA A 129 -7.11 26.84 12.04
N ARG A 130 -7.00 27.32 10.79
CA ARG A 130 -7.91 28.35 10.24
C ARG A 130 -9.11 27.63 9.63
N CYS A 131 -10.22 27.61 10.35
CA CYS A 131 -11.43 26.92 9.92
C CYS A 131 -12.35 27.86 9.11
N ARG A 132 -12.98 27.32 8.06
CA ARG A 132 -13.91 28.00 7.17
C ARG A 132 -15.35 27.61 7.52
N ALA A 133 -16.26 28.55 7.33
CA ALA A 133 -17.69 28.29 7.51
C ALA A 133 -18.18 27.18 6.56
N ASN A 134 -19.12 26.35 7.02
CA ASN A 134 -19.73 25.24 6.30
C ASN A 134 -18.78 24.13 5.82
N VAL A 135 -17.53 24.12 6.29
CA VAL A 135 -16.59 23.02 6.06
C VAL A 135 -16.57 22.11 7.28
N SER A 136 -16.56 20.80 7.03
CA SER A 136 -16.44 19.79 8.07
C SER A 136 -14.98 19.53 8.42
N TYR A 137 -14.71 19.35 9.71
CA TYR A 137 -13.37 19.15 10.25
C TYR A 137 -13.36 17.97 11.21
N ASP A 138 -12.33 17.13 11.10
CA ASP A 138 -12.07 16.01 11.97
C ASP A 138 -11.06 16.42 13.03
N ILE A 139 -11.47 16.44 14.30
CA ILE A 139 -10.62 16.75 15.45
C ILE A 139 -10.27 15.45 16.15
N VAL A 140 -8.98 15.15 16.25
CA VAL A 140 -8.47 13.96 16.92
C VAL A 140 -7.71 14.38 18.18
N LEU A 141 -8.14 13.86 19.32
CA LEU A 141 -7.50 14.02 20.62
C LEU A 141 -6.88 12.67 20.99
N ARG A 142 -5.57 12.63 21.27
CA ARG A 142 -4.84 11.42 21.65
C ARG A 142 -4.16 11.64 23.00
N PHE A 143 -4.36 10.73 23.94
CA PHE A 143 -3.84 10.81 25.31
C PHE A 143 -2.74 9.76 25.51
N ASP A 144 -1.53 10.21 25.81
CA ASP A 144 -0.38 9.32 26.06
C ASP A 144 -0.43 8.74 27.51
N PRO A 145 -0.52 7.40 27.68
CA PRO A 145 -0.52 6.75 29.00
C PRO A 145 0.86 6.67 29.68
N GLY A 146 1.94 6.99 28.98
CA GLY A 146 3.29 6.62 29.36
C GLY A 146 3.99 7.51 30.38
N THR A 147 3.46 7.72 31.58
CA THR A 147 4.29 7.98 32.79
C THR A 147 3.48 7.75 34.08
N SER A 148 4.04 6.97 35.02
CA SER A 148 3.49 6.77 36.38
C SER A 148 3.55 8.03 37.28
N THR A 149 3.78 9.20 36.70
CA THR A 149 3.77 10.51 37.36
C THR A 149 3.02 11.53 36.50
N VAL A 150 1.73 11.69 36.81
CA VAL A 150 0.78 12.77 36.45
C VAL A 150 1.29 13.85 35.47
N ARG A 151 1.52 13.50 34.20
CA ARG A 151 1.56 14.43 33.06
C ARG A 151 1.14 13.68 31.79
N CYS A 152 -0.15 13.69 31.48
CA CYS A 152 -0.65 13.21 30.20
C CYS A 152 -0.17 14.14 29.08
N ASN A 153 0.53 13.62 28.08
CA ASN A 153 0.81 14.39 26.86
C ASN A 153 -0.39 14.24 25.94
N THR A 154 -1.17 15.31 25.78
CA THR A 154 -2.32 15.31 24.85
C THR A 154 -1.93 15.93 23.52
N ILE A 155 -2.15 15.17 22.45
CA ILE A 155 -1.98 15.59 21.06
C ILE A 155 -3.36 15.90 20.49
N ILE A 156 -3.49 17.07 19.88
CA ILE A 156 -4.69 17.57 19.21
C ILE A 156 -4.32 17.78 17.75
N GLU A 157 -5.03 17.12 16.85
CA GLU A 157 -4.90 17.27 15.40
C GLU A 157 -6.25 17.68 14.81
N VAL A 158 -6.22 18.59 13.82
CA VAL A 158 -7.40 19.07 13.12
C VAL A 158 -7.20 18.86 11.63
N TYR A 159 -8.09 18.10 11.02
CA TYR A 159 -8.09 17.81 9.59
C TYR A 159 -9.31 18.44 8.93
N GLU A 160 -9.17 18.93 7.70
CA GLU A 160 -10.32 19.26 6.85
C GLU A 160 -10.92 17.95 6.32
N ALA A 161 -12.17 17.63 6.68
CA ALA A 161 -12.76 16.30 6.49
C ALA A 161 -12.88 15.91 5.00
N SER A 162 -13.08 16.88 4.11
CA SER A 162 -13.20 16.63 2.66
C SER A 162 -11.86 16.32 1.98
N THR A 163 -10.75 16.84 2.51
CA THR A 163 -9.42 16.69 1.89
C THR A 163 -8.48 15.79 2.70
N GLY A 164 -8.81 15.51 3.95
CA GLY A 164 -7.94 14.81 4.90
C GLY A 164 -6.67 15.58 5.24
N MET A 165 -6.58 16.86 4.86
CA MET A 165 -5.38 17.68 5.07
C MET A 165 -5.30 18.09 6.53
N LEU A 166 -4.16 17.84 7.18
CA LEU A 166 -3.87 18.35 8.51
C LEU A 166 -3.73 19.88 8.42
N ILE A 167 -4.67 20.61 9.01
CA ILE A 167 -4.69 22.07 8.99
C ILE A 167 -4.24 22.70 10.31
N GLY A 168 -4.09 21.89 11.37
CA GLY A 168 -3.44 22.32 12.61
C GLY A 168 -3.19 21.16 13.55
N PHE A 169 -2.12 21.27 14.34
CA PHE A 169 -1.75 20.30 15.37
C PHE A 169 -1.05 20.99 16.55
N ASN A 170 -1.18 20.50 17.79
CA ASN A 170 -0.36 21.00 18.90
C ASN A 170 0.89 20.11 19.14
N HIS A 171 1.91 20.68 19.79
CA HIS A 171 2.96 19.87 20.42
C HIS A 171 2.45 19.31 21.75
N PRO A 172 2.94 18.14 22.20
CA PRO A 172 2.47 17.49 23.41
C PRO A 172 2.48 18.46 24.60
N LEU A 173 1.29 18.71 25.15
CA LEU A 173 1.14 19.56 26.33
C LEU A 173 1.34 18.69 27.57
N PRO A 174 2.30 19.00 28.46
CA PRO A 174 2.54 18.21 29.66
C PRO A 174 1.53 18.61 30.75
N ARG A 175 0.24 18.28 30.57
CA ARG A 175 -0.84 18.62 31.52
C ARG A 175 -1.92 17.54 31.57
N ALA A 176 -2.39 17.27 32.79
CA ALA A 176 -3.57 16.43 33.01
C ALA A 176 -4.86 17.19 32.61
N PHE A 177 -5.77 16.49 31.96
CA PHE A 177 -7.14 16.95 31.70
C PHE A 177 -8.05 16.13 32.61
N ASP A 178 -8.80 16.82 33.47
CA ASP A 178 -9.65 16.13 34.44
C ASP A 178 -11.04 15.79 33.87
N GLU A 179 -11.47 16.48 32.80
CA GLU A 179 -12.79 16.26 32.18
C GLU A 179 -12.86 16.81 30.75
N ILE A 180 -13.59 16.11 29.85
CA ILE A 180 -14.05 16.63 28.56
C ILE A 180 -15.56 16.62 28.58
N VAL A 181 -16.18 17.80 28.42
CA VAL A 181 -17.63 17.97 28.52
C VAL A 181 -18.21 18.51 27.22
N PHE A 182 -19.28 17.87 26.75
CA PHE A 182 -20.12 18.34 25.65
C PHE A 182 -21.49 18.69 26.24
N GLY A 183 -21.82 19.97 26.41
CA GLY A 183 -23.00 20.44 27.15
C GLY A 183 -24.08 21.09 26.28
N ARG A 184 -25.33 21.07 26.78
CA ARG A 184 -26.55 21.56 26.10
C ARG A 184 -26.72 23.08 26.18
N ASP A 185 -26.13 23.71 27.20
CA ASP A 185 -26.28 25.14 27.44
C ASP A 185 -25.12 25.90 26.78
N ASP A 186 -25.43 26.42 25.58
CA ASP A 186 -24.64 27.29 24.70
C ASP A 186 -23.36 26.66 24.11
N THR A 187 -23.48 26.20 22.86
CA THR A 187 -22.47 25.87 21.80
C THR A 187 -20.98 25.73 22.14
N HIS A 188 -20.58 25.20 23.29
CA HIS A 188 -19.18 25.27 23.75
C HIS A 188 -18.56 23.88 23.89
N PHE A 189 -17.65 23.55 22.98
CA PHE A 189 -16.62 22.53 23.19
C PHE A 189 -15.64 23.05 24.25
N ARG A 190 -15.53 22.39 25.41
CA ARG A 190 -14.69 22.84 26.53
C ARG A 190 -13.58 21.82 26.83
N ILE A 191 -12.33 22.28 26.82
CA ILE A 191 -11.15 21.57 27.35
C ILE A 191 -10.49 22.54 28.37
N GLY A 192 -10.40 22.20 29.67
CA GLY A 192 -9.97 23.14 30.76
C GLY A 192 -8.45 23.46 30.81
N GLN A 193 -7.91 24.51 31.48
CA GLN A 193 -8.38 25.43 32.56
C GLN A 193 -8.18 26.95 32.25
N CYS A 194 -9.26 27.71 32.51
CA CYS A 194 -9.52 29.15 32.83
C CYS A 194 -8.82 30.33 32.10
N GLY A 195 -9.65 31.20 31.49
CA GLY A 195 -9.31 32.60 31.14
C GLY A 195 -9.91 33.12 29.83
N ASP A 196 -11.21 33.45 29.86
CA ASP A 196 -12.07 33.97 28.77
C ASP A 196 -12.28 33.05 27.56
N TYR A 197 -13.51 32.54 27.46
CA TYR A 197 -13.96 31.57 26.47
C TYR A 197 -14.14 32.18 25.09
N ALA A 198 -13.69 31.49 24.04
CA ALA A 198 -14.09 31.79 22.67
C ALA A 198 -15.30 30.91 22.32
N ASN A 199 -16.46 31.53 22.09
CA ASN A 199 -17.69 30.83 21.74
C ASN A 199 -17.53 30.02 20.45
N PHE A 200 -17.68 28.70 20.52
CA PHE A 200 -17.78 27.82 19.36
C PHE A 200 -19.20 27.94 18.75
N ASP A 201 -19.33 27.82 17.43
CA ASP A 201 -20.60 28.06 16.71
C ASP A 201 -20.61 27.08 15.52
N GLY A 202 -20.99 25.82 15.80
CA GLY A 202 -20.90 24.71 14.85
C GLY A 202 -21.61 23.44 15.32
N GLU A 203 -21.93 22.57 14.37
CA GLU A 203 -22.64 21.29 14.51
C GLU A 203 -21.64 20.14 14.69
N ILE A 204 -21.83 19.27 15.70
CA ILE A 204 -21.10 17.99 15.79
C ILE A 204 -21.80 16.98 14.89
N GLN A 205 -21.10 16.48 13.88
CA GLN A 205 -21.65 15.49 12.96
C GLN A 205 -21.38 14.06 13.41
N GLN A 206 -20.28 13.82 14.11
CA GLN A 206 -19.86 12.47 14.52
C GLN A 206 -18.96 12.53 15.76
N LEU A 207 -19.11 11.55 16.66
CA LEU A 207 -18.18 11.28 17.76
C LEU A 207 -17.75 9.80 17.74
N THR A 208 -16.44 9.57 17.81
CA THR A 208 -15.86 8.22 17.95
C THR A 208 -14.86 8.18 19.10
N LEU A 209 -14.96 7.16 19.95
CA LEU A 209 -14.09 6.97 21.11
C LEU A 209 -13.35 5.63 20.99
N TRP A 210 -12.05 5.63 21.26
CA TRP A 210 -11.22 4.43 21.35
C TRP A 210 -10.54 4.33 22.70
N ASN A 211 -10.50 3.11 23.22
CA ASN A 211 -9.77 2.75 24.42
C ASN A 211 -8.33 2.25 24.13
N GLN A 212 -7.73 2.74 23.04
CA GLN A 212 -6.31 2.54 22.75
C GLN A 212 -5.71 3.85 22.23
N PHE A 213 -4.42 4.06 22.49
CA PHE A 213 -3.67 5.17 21.91
C PHE A 213 -3.43 4.87 20.43
N ILE A 214 -3.98 5.70 19.55
CA ILE A 214 -3.73 5.60 18.11
C ILE A 214 -2.54 6.52 17.82
N ALA A 215 -1.48 6.02 17.16
CA ALA A 215 -0.25 6.79 16.95
C ALA A 215 -0.45 7.98 15.99
N PRO A 216 0.20 9.15 16.20
CA PRO A 216 -0.07 10.42 15.47
C PRO A 216 -0.13 10.32 13.94
N LYS A 217 0.65 9.39 13.35
CA LYS A 217 0.70 9.19 11.89
C LYS A 217 -0.37 8.23 11.33
N ALA A 218 -1.10 7.53 12.19
CA ALA A 218 -2.19 6.66 11.77
C ALA A 218 -3.35 7.54 11.29
N LYS A 219 -3.70 7.39 10.01
CA LYS A 219 -4.89 8.00 9.42
C LYS A 219 -6.11 7.28 9.96
N LEU A 220 -6.88 7.96 10.80
CA LEU A 220 -8.23 7.53 11.13
C LEU A 220 -9.07 7.68 9.86
N ALA A 221 -9.50 6.55 9.28
CA ALA A 221 -10.35 6.58 8.11
C ALA A 221 -11.65 7.34 8.46
N PRO A 222 -12.13 8.26 7.62
CA PRO A 222 -13.50 8.76 7.72
C PRO A 222 -14.44 7.56 7.72
N ALA A 223 -15.27 7.43 8.76
CA ALA A 223 -16.50 6.68 8.56
C ALA A 223 -17.28 7.43 7.48
N HIS A 224 -17.61 6.71 6.40
CA HIS A 224 -18.34 7.22 5.26
C HIS A 224 -19.60 7.96 5.71
N HIS A 225 -19.77 9.20 5.24
CA HIS A 225 -21.09 9.65 4.79
C HIS A 225 -21.04 9.69 3.26
N PRO A 226 -21.96 9.04 2.53
CA PRO A 226 -22.12 9.32 1.11
C PRO A 226 -22.48 10.80 0.98
N SER A 227 -21.64 11.58 0.29
CA SER A 227 -22.00 12.96 -0.05
C SER A 227 -23.15 12.93 -1.08
N PRO A 228 -24.14 13.83 -1.02
CA PRO A 228 -25.38 13.76 -1.80
C PRO A 228 -25.26 14.05 -3.30
N ASP A 229 -24.06 14.23 -3.84
CA ASP A 229 -23.87 14.56 -5.26
C ASP A 229 -23.38 13.33 -6.03
N THR A 230 -24.19 12.28 -6.02
CA THR A 230 -24.07 11.06 -6.84
C THR A 230 -25.07 11.07 -7.99
N GLU A 231 -25.13 12.16 -8.75
CA GLU A 231 -25.78 12.14 -10.07
C GLU A 231 -24.75 12.37 -11.17
N SER A 232 -24.66 11.37 -12.07
CA SER A 232 -24.05 11.38 -13.41
C SER A 232 -22.64 10.81 -13.64
N ILE A 233 -22.22 9.77 -12.92
CA ILE A 233 -21.41 8.72 -13.56
C ILE A 233 -22.15 7.40 -13.42
N GLN A 234 -22.89 7.01 -14.46
CA GLN A 234 -23.37 5.64 -14.61
C GLN A 234 -22.16 4.72 -14.86
N THR A 235 -21.42 4.35 -13.82
CA THR A 235 -20.66 3.10 -13.86
C THR A 235 -21.69 1.98 -13.84
N GLN A 236 -21.61 1.04 -14.78
CA GLN A 236 -22.40 -0.20 -14.76
C GLN A 236 -21.58 -1.23 -13.98
N PRO A 237 -21.71 -1.33 -12.64
CA PRO A 237 -20.75 -2.09 -11.82
C PRO A 237 -20.87 -3.60 -12.11
N GLU A 238 -22.07 -4.03 -12.51
CA GLU A 238 -22.39 -5.41 -12.89
C GLU A 238 -21.64 -5.89 -14.14
N LEU A 239 -21.18 -4.97 -15.00
CA LEU A 239 -20.40 -5.32 -16.20
C LEU A 239 -18.90 -5.46 -15.96
N TYR A 240 -18.37 -4.94 -14.86
CA TYR A 240 -16.91 -4.90 -14.65
C TYR A 240 -16.39 -5.95 -13.68
N ASP A 241 -17.07 -6.17 -12.55
CA ASP A 241 -16.51 -7.01 -11.49
C ASP A 241 -16.40 -8.50 -11.87
N GLN A 242 -17.33 -9.04 -12.67
CA GLN A 242 -17.20 -10.41 -13.18
C GLN A 242 -16.22 -10.52 -14.37
N ASN A 243 -16.06 -9.45 -15.16
CA ASN A 243 -15.25 -9.48 -16.37
C ASN A 243 -13.75 -9.29 -16.10
N ALA A 244 -13.32 -8.53 -15.09
CA ALA A 244 -11.90 -8.22 -14.89
C ALA A 244 -11.08 -9.46 -14.48
N SER A 245 -11.52 -10.17 -13.44
CA SER A 245 -10.87 -11.39 -12.97
C SER A 245 -10.92 -12.50 -14.02
N GLU A 246 -12.08 -12.74 -14.64
CA GLU A 246 -12.22 -13.76 -15.68
C GLU A 246 -11.32 -13.45 -16.88
N ARG A 247 -11.31 -12.20 -17.34
CA ARG A 247 -10.46 -11.76 -18.45
C ARG A 247 -8.98 -11.96 -18.14
N TRP A 248 -8.53 -11.65 -16.93
CA TRP A 248 -7.16 -11.91 -16.53
C TRP A 248 -6.80 -13.39 -16.60
N GLN A 249 -7.63 -14.25 -16.02
CA GLN A 249 -7.37 -15.69 -16.02
C GLN A 249 -7.37 -16.27 -17.44
N GLN A 250 -8.32 -15.86 -18.29
CA GLN A 250 -8.35 -16.25 -19.71
C GLN A 250 -7.13 -15.76 -20.47
N TRP A 251 -6.73 -14.50 -20.26
CA TRP A 251 -5.56 -13.91 -20.90
C TRP A 251 -4.29 -14.66 -20.50
N LEU A 252 -4.09 -14.90 -19.21
CA LEU A 252 -2.92 -15.61 -18.68
C LEU A 252 -2.87 -17.05 -19.20
N ALA A 253 -4.01 -17.76 -19.19
CA ALA A 253 -4.11 -19.12 -19.72
C ALA A 253 -3.84 -19.19 -21.24
N SER A 254 -4.08 -18.11 -21.98
CA SER A 254 -3.78 -18.02 -23.41
C SER A 254 -2.29 -17.78 -23.71
N ARG A 255 -1.49 -17.41 -22.71
CA ARG A 255 -0.07 -17.10 -22.92
C ARG A 255 0.73 -18.37 -23.16
N ARG A 256 1.66 -18.28 -24.12
CA ARG A 256 2.57 -19.38 -24.48
C ARG A 256 3.69 -19.56 -23.46
N SER A 257 4.07 -18.47 -22.80
CA SER A 257 5.16 -18.41 -21.84
C SER A 257 4.95 -17.24 -20.88
N PHE A 258 5.74 -17.20 -19.83
CA PHE A 258 5.69 -16.18 -18.80
C PHE A 258 5.81 -14.78 -19.42
N PRO A 259 4.92 -13.84 -19.06
CA PRO A 259 4.97 -12.47 -19.58
C PRO A 259 6.24 -11.74 -19.16
N LEU A 260 7.11 -11.43 -20.12
CA LEU A 260 8.36 -10.71 -19.92
C LEU A 260 8.43 -9.60 -20.97
N ALA A 261 8.53 -8.36 -20.53
CA ALA A 261 8.64 -7.19 -21.38
C ALA A 261 9.73 -6.25 -20.86
N ALA A 262 10.18 -5.36 -21.71
CA ALA A 262 11.09 -4.27 -21.38
C ALA A 262 10.57 -3.00 -22.05
N TRP A 263 10.55 -1.91 -21.29
CA TRP A 263 10.16 -0.61 -21.78
C TRP A 263 11.18 -0.14 -22.81
N GLY A 264 10.70 0.10 -24.03
CA GLY A 264 11.51 0.52 -25.16
C GLY A 264 10.84 1.66 -25.88
N TYR A 265 11.62 2.68 -26.22
CA TYR A 265 11.15 3.83 -26.98
C TYR A 265 11.20 3.55 -28.50
N PHE A 266 10.63 2.42 -28.94
CA PHE A 266 10.71 1.96 -30.34
C PHE A 266 10.24 3.01 -31.36
N HIS A 267 9.29 3.89 -31.00
CA HIS A 267 8.87 5.02 -31.85
C HIS A 267 9.98 6.05 -32.15
N ARG A 268 11.09 6.04 -31.41
CA ARG A 268 12.26 6.91 -31.62
C ARG A 268 13.32 6.29 -32.53
N TYR A 269 13.17 5.01 -32.87
CA TYR A 269 14.14 4.23 -33.62
C TYR A 269 13.50 3.60 -34.85
N GLU A 270 14.29 2.87 -35.64
CA GLU A 270 13.78 2.20 -36.85
C GLU A 270 12.76 1.10 -36.53
N ALA A 271 12.83 0.47 -35.35
CA ALA A 271 11.95 -0.60 -34.92
C ALA A 271 11.82 -1.72 -35.98
N ASN A 272 12.97 -2.12 -36.53
CA ASN A 272 13.06 -3.10 -37.60
C ASN A 272 13.05 -4.54 -37.03
N LEU A 273 13.00 -5.54 -37.92
CA LEU A 273 12.91 -6.94 -37.53
C LEU A 273 14.12 -7.42 -36.71
N GLU A 274 15.33 -6.96 -37.04
CA GLU A 274 16.57 -7.32 -36.34
C GLU A 274 16.56 -6.80 -34.90
N GLU A 275 16.05 -5.60 -34.67
CA GLU A 275 15.90 -5.03 -33.33
C GLU A 275 14.89 -5.83 -32.49
N TYR A 276 13.74 -6.22 -33.05
CA TYR A 276 12.78 -7.08 -32.35
C TYR A 276 13.29 -8.50 -32.15
N GLN A 277 14.12 -9.03 -33.04
CA GLN A 277 14.79 -10.32 -32.86
C GLN A 277 15.78 -10.24 -31.70
N THR A 278 16.58 -9.18 -31.63
CA THR A 278 17.47 -8.91 -30.48
C THR A 278 16.67 -8.82 -29.18
N TYR A 279 15.54 -8.11 -29.18
CA TYR A 279 14.63 -8.06 -28.03
C TYR A 279 14.12 -9.45 -27.61
N ARG A 280 13.70 -10.28 -28.58
CA ARG A 280 13.23 -11.65 -28.36
C ARG A 280 14.34 -12.57 -27.83
N GLU A 281 15.56 -12.42 -28.35
CA GLU A 281 16.75 -13.19 -27.96
C GLU A 281 17.18 -12.90 -26.52
N ALA A 282 16.86 -11.72 -25.98
CA ALA A 282 17.01 -11.40 -24.56
C ALA A 282 16.05 -12.20 -23.65
N GLY A 283 15.20 -13.06 -24.21
CA GLY A 283 14.22 -13.86 -23.47
C GLY A 283 12.91 -13.11 -23.18
N LEU A 284 12.70 -11.94 -23.77
CA LEU A 284 11.44 -11.20 -23.66
C LEU A 284 10.36 -11.86 -24.54
N THR A 285 9.10 -11.77 -24.12
CA THR A 285 7.96 -12.49 -24.74
C THR A 285 6.84 -11.56 -25.18
N MET A 286 6.75 -10.37 -24.58
CA MET A 286 5.84 -9.30 -24.97
C MET A 286 6.62 -8.02 -25.23
N VAL A 287 6.09 -7.13 -26.08
CA VAL A 287 6.73 -5.85 -26.36
C VAL A 287 5.71 -4.74 -26.52
N MET A 288 5.96 -3.57 -25.92
CA MET A 288 5.22 -2.38 -26.27
C MET A 288 5.71 -1.85 -27.62
N ALA A 289 4.89 -1.98 -28.65
CA ALA A 289 5.22 -1.59 -30.02
C ALA A 289 4.36 -0.42 -30.50
N PRO A 290 4.96 0.54 -31.23
CA PRO A 290 4.25 1.50 -32.06
C PRO A 290 3.34 0.78 -33.06
N LEU A 291 2.23 1.40 -33.46
CA LEU A 291 1.25 0.80 -34.37
C LEU A 291 1.90 0.35 -35.69
N GLY A 292 2.77 1.21 -36.25
CA GLY A 292 3.44 0.97 -37.53
C GLY A 292 4.39 -0.22 -37.53
N SER A 293 4.90 -0.64 -36.36
CA SER A 293 5.87 -1.72 -36.23
C SER A 293 5.34 -2.93 -35.44
N ALA A 294 4.10 -2.90 -34.95
CA ALA A 294 3.49 -4.00 -34.20
C ALA A 294 3.43 -5.33 -34.97
N LEU A 295 3.22 -5.28 -36.29
CA LEU A 295 3.29 -6.49 -37.14
C LEU A 295 4.72 -7.04 -37.20
N VAL A 296 5.74 -6.17 -37.23
CA VAL A 296 7.15 -6.58 -37.23
C VAL A 296 7.51 -7.26 -35.91
N ALA A 297 7.02 -6.73 -34.79
CA ALA A 297 7.14 -7.37 -33.49
C ALA A 297 6.50 -8.78 -33.48
N GLU A 298 5.30 -8.94 -34.05
CA GLU A 298 4.66 -10.26 -34.16
C GLU A 298 5.49 -11.23 -35.02
N LEU A 299 6.09 -10.75 -36.12
CA LEU A 299 6.98 -11.55 -36.98
C LEU A 299 8.27 -11.99 -36.26
N ALA A 300 8.73 -11.23 -35.26
CA ALA A 300 9.82 -11.61 -34.35
C ALA A 300 9.39 -12.57 -33.22
N ASP A 301 8.16 -13.10 -33.30
CA ASP A 301 7.54 -13.98 -32.31
C ASP A 301 7.28 -13.35 -30.92
N LEU A 302 7.12 -12.03 -30.87
CA LEU A 302 6.67 -11.32 -29.67
C LEU A 302 5.15 -11.16 -29.68
N ASP A 303 4.56 -11.07 -28.49
CA ASP A 303 3.17 -10.67 -28.34
C ASP A 303 3.11 -9.13 -28.18
N PRO A 304 2.64 -8.38 -29.20
CA PRO A 304 2.66 -6.92 -29.17
C PRO A 304 1.61 -6.34 -28.21
N ILE A 305 2.00 -5.27 -27.53
CA ILE A 305 1.17 -4.37 -26.73
C ILE A 305 1.19 -3.03 -27.44
N ILE A 306 0.02 -2.49 -27.80
CA ILE A 306 -0.05 -1.23 -28.56
C ILE A 306 0.00 -0.05 -27.57
N GLY A 307 1.00 0.82 -27.72
CA GLY A 307 1.16 2.01 -26.88
C GLY A 307 0.35 3.19 -27.42
N LEU A 308 -0.79 3.49 -26.81
CA LEU A 308 -1.80 4.38 -27.42
C LEU A 308 -1.41 5.86 -27.55
N TRP A 309 -0.30 6.29 -26.94
CA TRP A 309 0.18 7.69 -27.02
C TRP A 309 1.50 7.83 -27.77
N GLN A 310 2.09 6.73 -28.28
CA GLN A 310 3.41 6.80 -28.91
C GLN A 310 3.37 7.27 -30.37
N ASP A 311 2.24 7.05 -31.07
CA ASP A 311 2.15 7.25 -32.51
C ASP A 311 1.54 8.60 -32.91
N ASP A 312 0.68 9.19 -32.08
CA ASP A 312 -0.29 10.18 -32.55
C ASP A 312 -0.50 11.42 -31.65
N GLY A 313 0.27 11.57 -30.56
CA GLY A 313 0.27 12.79 -29.74
C GLY A 313 0.09 12.58 -28.24
N SER A 314 -0.23 13.66 -27.52
CA SER A 314 -0.36 13.66 -26.06
C SER A 314 -1.61 12.89 -25.58
N TYR A 315 -1.61 12.45 -24.31
CA TYR A 315 -2.79 11.83 -23.67
C TYR A 315 -4.09 12.62 -23.86
N ALA A 316 -4.02 13.95 -23.90
CA ALA A 316 -5.19 14.79 -24.08
C ALA A 316 -5.93 14.49 -25.40
N GLU A 317 -5.20 14.20 -26.48
CA GLU A 317 -5.83 13.90 -27.77
C GLU A 317 -6.44 12.50 -27.80
N LEU A 318 -5.80 11.52 -27.15
CA LEU A 318 -6.31 10.15 -27.03
C LEU A 318 -7.68 10.11 -26.33
N TYR A 319 -7.81 10.76 -25.18
CA TYR A 319 -9.03 10.69 -24.37
C TYR A 319 -10.12 11.69 -24.79
N GLN A 320 -9.80 12.69 -25.63
CA GLN A 320 -10.79 13.61 -26.20
C GLN A 320 -11.39 13.12 -27.52
N ASN A 321 -10.76 12.14 -28.18
CA ASN A 321 -11.18 11.64 -29.48
C ASN A 321 -11.51 10.14 -29.44
N PRO A 322 -12.80 9.75 -29.34
CA PRO A 322 -13.20 8.35 -29.26
C PRO A 322 -12.82 7.53 -30.51
N ASP A 323 -12.66 8.16 -31.68
CA ASP A 323 -12.27 7.48 -32.91
C ASP A 323 -10.84 6.91 -32.84
N ARG A 324 -9.99 7.43 -31.94
CA ARG A 324 -8.63 6.90 -31.75
C ARG A 324 -8.63 5.51 -31.16
N PHE A 325 -9.44 5.25 -30.12
CA PHE A 325 -9.55 3.89 -29.58
C PHE A 325 -10.04 2.90 -30.65
N ALA A 326 -10.99 3.31 -31.48
CA ALA A 326 -11.45 2.52 -32.61
C ALA A 326 -10.32 2.21 -33.60
N HIS A 327 -9.55 3.22 -34.00
CA HIS A 327 -8.42 3.06 -34.90
C HIS A 327 -7.41 2.01 -34.40
N TYR A 328 -7.01 2.08 -33.13
CA TYR A 328 -6.04 1.15 -32.53
C TYR A 328 -6.60 -0.28 -32.43
N VAL A 329 -7.86 -0.42 -32.01
CA VAL A 329 -8.49 -1.74 -31.89
C VAL A 329 -8.74 -2.37 -33.25
N ASP A 330 -9.24 -1.59 -34.22
CA ASP A 330 -9.49 -2.06 -35.58
C ASP A 330 -8.19 -2.50 -36.26
N PHE A 331 -7.12 -1.70 -36.14
CA PHE A 331 -5.80 -2.08 -36.65
C PHE A 331 -5.33 -3.40 -36.06
N SER A 332 -5.36 -3.53 -34.73
CA SER A 332 -4.93 -4.74 -34.03
C SER A 332 -5.68 -5.97 -34.55
N LYS A 333 -7.02 -5.90 -34.63
CA LYS A 333 -7.87 -7.00 -35.06
C LYS A 333 -7.80 -7.32 -36.55
N SER A 334 -7.52 -6.33 -37.40
CA SER A 334 -7.40 -6.54 -38.85
C SER A 334 -6.02 -7.03 -39.26
N THR A 335 -4.99 -6.71 -38.49
CA THR A 335 -3.58 -6.83 -38.91
C THR A 335 -2.82 -7.88 -38.12
N LEU A 336 -3.04 -7.96 -36.80
CA LEU A 336 -2.30 -8.82 -35.91
C LEU A 336 -3.05 -10.12 -35.66
N LYS A 337 -2.32 -11.22 -35.56
CA LYS A 337 -2.86 -12.50 -35.09
C LYS A 337 -2.89 -12.58 -33.57
N ARG A 338 -2.01 -11.83 -32.92
CA ARG A 338 -1.81 -11.80 -31.48
C ARG A 338 -1.65 -10.35 -31.05
N CYS A 339 -2.51 -9.90 -30.15
CA CYS A 339 -2.33 -8.66 -29.40
C CYS A 339 -2.41 -9.01 -27.91
N ALA A 340 -1.36 -8.71 -27.15
CA ALA A 340 -1.34 -8.93 -25.72
C ALA A 340 -2.15 -7.87 -24.97
N GLY A 341 -2.16 -6.63 -25.46
CA GLY A 341 -2.80 -5.54 -24.74
C GLY A 341 -2.65 -4.18 -25.39
N TYR A 342 -3.18 -3.19 -24.70
CA TYR A 342 -3.08 -1.78 -25.03
C TYR A 342 -2.59 -1.04 -23.79
N MET A 343 -1.44 -0.37 -23.91
CA MET A 343 -0.96 0.50 -22.85
C MET A 343 -1.69 1.83 -22.97
N LEU A 344 -2.53 2.11 -21.97
CA LEU A 344 -3.44 3.27 -21.91
C LEU A 344 -2.75 4.51 -21.34
N ALA A 345 -1.90 4.32 -20.34
CA ALA A 345 -1.10 5.38 -19.75
C ALA A 345 0.10 4.84 -18.97
N ASP A 346 1.08 5.73 -18.84
CA ASP A 346 2.21 5.64 -17.94
C ASP A 346 2.02 6.66 -16.81
N GLU A 347 2.12 6.18 -15.56
CA GLU A 347 2.10 7.00 -14.34
C GLU A 347 0.96 8.05 -14.30
N PRO A 348 -0.33 7.65 -14.33
CA PRO A 348 -1.45 8.59 -14.36
C PRO A 348 -1.42 9.54 -13.15
N ARG A 349 -2.01 10.74 -13.33
CA ARG A 349 -1.93 11.93 -12.45
C ARG A 349 -0.58 12.65 -12.36
N PHE A 350 0.55 12.00 -12.64
CA PHE A 350 1.86 12.65 -12.59
C PHE A 350 2.29 13.12 -13.98
N ASN A 351 2.42 12.18 -14.92
CA ASN A 351 2.80 12.44 -16.31
C ASN A 351 1.66 12.13 -17.30
N GLY A 352 0.51 11.67 -16.80
CA GLY A 352 -0.58 11.15 -17.60
C GLY A 352 -1.97 11.69 -17.23
N PRO A 353 -3.04 11.14 -17.84
CA PRO A 353 -4.42 11.49 -17.52
C PRO A 353 -4.72 11.21 -16.04
N SER A 354 -5.77 11.84 -15.51
CA SER A 354 -6.33 11.47 -14.22
C SER A 354 -6.83 10.02 -14.22
N ILE A 355 -7.03 9.46 -13.03
CA ILE A 355 -7.51 8.08 -12.87
C ILE A 355 -8.90 7.93 -13.50
N GLU A 356 -9.73 8.96 -13.38
CA GLU A 356 -11.10 9.02 -13.87
C GLU A 356 -11.16 9.12 -15.41
N GLU A 357 -10.21 9.84 -16.02
CA GLU A 357 -10.11 10.00 -17.47
C GLU A 357 -9.73 8.68 -18.20
N LEU A 358 -9.17 7.69 -17.48
CA LEU A 358 -8.82 6.39 -18.05
C LEU A 358 -10.04 5.50 -18.33
N ALA A 359 -11.14 5.69 -17.59
CA ALA A 359 -12.28 4.76 -17.58
C ALA A 359 -12.88 4.50 -18.98
N PRO A 360 -13.05 5.49 -19.88
CA PRO A 360 -13.51 5.26 -21.24
C PRO A 360 -12.61 4.31 -22.05
N GLY A 361 -11.28 4.39 -21.87
CA GLY A 361 -10.32 3.52 -22.57
C GLY A 361 -10.43 2.07 -22.11
N PHE A 362 -10.53 1.86 -20.79
CA PHE A 362 -10.81 0.53 -20.22
C PHE A 362 -12.13 -0.03 -20.78
N LEU A 363 -13.22 0.72 -20.69
CA LEU A 363 -14.55 0.31 -21.19
C LEU A 363 -14.51 -0.09 -22.66
N TYR A 364 -13.85 0.73 -23.48
CA TYR A 364 -13.77 0.51 -24.91
C TYR A 364 -13.09 -0.83 -25.22
N ILE A 365 -11.96 -1.11 -24.57
CA ILE A 365 -11.19 -2.34 -24.77
C ILE A 365 -11.94 -3.57 -24.20
N TYR A 366 -12.64 -3.45 -23.06
CA TYR A 366 -13.56 -4.49 -22.57
C TYR A 366 -14.67 -4.83 -23.58
N THR A 367 -15.14 -3.85 -24.32
CA THR A 367 -16.26 -4.02 -25.25
C THR A 367 -15.82 -4.58 -26.60
N HIS A 368 -14.67 -4.12 -27.13
CA HIS A 368 -14.33 -4.33 -28.54
C HIS A 368 -13.21 -5.36 -28.81
N ASP A 369 -12.35 -5.63 -27.82
CA ASP A 369 -11.30 -6.65 -27.94
C ASP A 369 -11.16 -7.48 -26.66
N LYS A 370 -11.95 -8.54 -26.54
CA LYS A 370 -11.99 -9.40 -25.35
C LYS A 370 -10.71 -10.21 -25.12
N GLN A 371 -9.79 -10.29 -26.09
CA GLN A 371 -8.59 -11.13 -25.99
C GLN A 371 -7.35 -10.37 -25.52
N ALA A 372 -7.34 -9.05 -25.64
CA ALA A 372 -6.27 -8.17 -25.18
C ALA A 372 -6.52 -7.64 -23.75
N LEU A 373 -5.52 -7.09 -23.08
CA LEU A 373 -5.69 -6.38 -21.79
C LEU A 373 -5.55 -4.85 -21.94
N PRO A 374 -6.42 -4.03 -21.31
CA PRO A 374 -6.10 -2.64 -21.04
C PRO A 374 -5.06 -2.55 -19.91
N MET A 375 -3.97 -1.81 -20.14
CA MET A 375 -2.80 -1.75 -19.25
C MET A 375 -2.52 -0.32 -18.82
N VAL A 376 -2.12 -0.13 -17.56
CA VAL A 376 -1.67 1.17 -17.04
C VAL A 376 -0.51 0.94 -16.08
N ASN A 377 0.61 1.66 -16.26
CA ASN A 377 1.75 1.61 -15.34
C ASN A 377 1.57 2.59 -14.18
N MET A 378 1.90 2.16 -12.96
CA MET A 378 1.65 2.90 -11.73
C MET A 378 2.93 3.26 -10.99
N MET A 379 3.16 4.57 -10.83
CA MET A 379 4.26 5.12 -10.04
C MET A 379 4.12 4.85 -8.55
N THR A 380 5.14 4.25 -7.92
CA THR A 380 5.11 3.95 -6.48
C THR A 380 5.39 5.16 -5.57
N TYR A 381 5.84 6.26 -6.15
CA TYR A 381 6.23 7.49 -5.47
C TYR A 381 5.19 8.61 -5.57
N ALA A 382 3.90 8.28 -5.59
CA ALA A 382 2.84 9.28 -5.62
C ALA A 382 2.76 10.05 -4.27
N TYR A 383 3.74 10.92 -4.00
CA TYR A 383 4.00 11.63 -2.74
C TYR A 383 2.91 12.63 -2.33
N ASN A 384 1.98 12.98 -3.23
CA ASN A 384 0.94 13.98 -2.99
C ASN A 384 -0.47 13.40 -2.78
N MET A 385 -0.59 12.10 -2.58
CA MET A 385 -1.88 11.47 -2.34
C MET A 385 -2.17 11.52 -0.84
N GLY A 386 -3.21 12.26 -0.44
CA GLY A 386 -3.72 12.28 0.94
C GLY A 386 -4.07 10.89 1.52
N ARG A 387 -3.99 9.82 0.72
CA ARG A 387 -4.15 8.40 1.09
C ARG A 387 -2.93 7.49 0.80
N GLY A 388 -1.80 8.05 0.36
CA GLY A 388 -0.57 7.29 0.04
C GLY A 388 -0.72 6.34 -1.16
N PHE A 389 0.29 5.49 -1.39
CA PHE A 389 0.32 4.53 -2.51
C PHE A 389 -0.83 3.50 -2.44
N ALA A 390 -1.17 3.01 -1.25
CA ALA A 390 -2.33 2.12 -1.08
C ALA A 390 -3.63 2.77 -1.57
N GLY A 391 -3.88 4.03 -1.22
CA GLY A 391 -5.05 4.75 -1.69
C GLY A 391 -5.05 5.01 -3.20
N TYR A 392 -3.87 5.19 -3.79
CA TYR A 392 -3.73 5.32 -5.24
C TYR A 392 -4.16 4.04 -5.97
N ILE A 393 -3.69 2.88 -5.51
CA ILE A 393 -4.08 1.58 -6.06
C ILE A 393 -5.58 1.35 -5.89
N ASP A 394 -6.15 1.67 -4.71
CA ASP A 394 -7.59 1.57 -4.46
C ASP A 394 -8.40 2.43 -5.43
N ASP A 395 -7.96 3.66 -5.70
CA ASP A 395 -8.65 4.57 -6.62
C ASP A 395 -8.63 4.06 -8.06
N ILE A 396 -7.50 3.49 -8.50
CA ILE A 396 -7.39 2.87 -9.83
C ILE A 396 -8.32 1.66 -9.94
N ILE A 397 -8.30 0.75 -8.96
CA ILE A 397 -9.16 -0.44 -8.97
C ILE A 397 -10.63 -0.04 -9.04
N ARG A 398 -11.04 0.90 -8.18
CA ARG A 398 -12.42 1.38 -8.08
C ARG A 398 -12.89 2.10 -9.35
N ALA A 399 -12.04 2.91 -9.97
CA ALA A 399 -12.45 3.74 -11.11
C ALA A 399 -12.38 2.99 -12.44
N ASN A 400 -11.40 2.09 -12.60
CA ASN A 400 -11.05 1.52 -13.91
C ASN A 400 -11.26 0.01 -14.02
N HIS A 401 -11.45 -0.70 -12.90
CA HIS A 401 -11.58 -2.16 -12.86
C HIS A 401 -10.53 -2.88 -13.75
N PRO A 402 -9.23 -2.61 -13.54
CA PRO A 402 -8.20 -3.16 -14.39
C PRO A 402 -8.12 -4.68 -14.20
N PRO A 403 -7.84 -5.48 -15.25
CA PRO A 403 -7.73 -6.93 -15.12
C PRO A 403 -6.42 -7.35 -14.43
N PHE A 404 -5.48 -6.44 -14.24
CA PHE A 404 -4.25 -6.66 -13.49
C PHE A 404 -3.65 -5.32 -13.07
N LEU A 405 -2.70 -5.35 -12.14
CA LEU A 405 -1.92 -4.18 -11.74
C LEU A 405 -0.50 -4.28 -12.31
N VAL A 406 0.10 -3.17 -12.75
CA VAL A 406 1.54 -3.08 -12.99
C VAL A 406 2.14 -1.83 -12.37
N SER A 407 3.15 -2.00 -11.54
CA SER A 407 3.81 -0.91 -10.82
C SER A 407 5.32 -0.96 -10.98
N ASP A 408 5.96 0.20 -10.82
CA ASP A 408 7.41 0.37 -10.91
C ASP A 408 8.07 0.77 -9.58
N PRO A 409 8.26 -0.20 -8.66
CA PRO A 409 8.84 0.05 -7.34
C PRO A 409 10.36 0.32 -7.41
N TYR A 410 10.82 1.31 -8.15
CA TYR A 410 12.25 1.59 -8.29
C TYR A 410 12.84 2.10 -6.99
N VAL A 411 13.78 1.37 -6.37
CA VAL A 411 14.38 1.79 -5.09
C VAL A 411 15.91 1.78 -5.09
N LEU A 412 16.55 1.68 -6.25
CA LEU A 412 18.02 1.66 -6.36
C LEU A 412 18.55 3.06 -6.62
N PHE A 413 18.94 3.78 -5.56
CA PHE A 413 19.39 5.16 -5.65
C PHE A 413 20.89 5.27 -5.96
N GLU A 414 21.34 6.47 -6.33
CA GLU A 414 22.77 6.76 -6.49
C GLU A 414 23.58 6.48 -5.20
N GLU A 415 24.91 6.50 -5.32
CA GLU A 415 25.85 6.24 -4.20
C GLU A 415 25.72 4.85 -3.57
N GLY A 416 25.11 3.90 -4.30
CA GLY A 416 24.92 2.52 -3.87
C GLY A 416 23.80 2.33 -2.84
N LEU A 417 22.98 3.36 -2.61
CA LEU A 417 21.86 3.33 -1.68
C LEU A 417 20.65 2.56 -2.25
N SER A 418 19.83 2.01 -1.35
CA SER A 418 18.52 1.47 -1.69
C SER A 418 17.51 1.67 -0.57
N ASN A 419 16.21 1.67 -0.90
CA ASN A 419 15.11 1.66 0.07
C ASN A 419 14.27 0.39 -0.07
N ASP A 420 14.86 -0.71 0.39
CA ASP A 420 14.25 -2.04 0.30
C ASP A 420 12.93 -2.12 1.08
N ASP A 421 12.82 -1.42 2.22
CA ASP A 421 11.58 -1.39 3.01
C ASP A 421 10.41 -0.81 2.20
N GLN A 422 10.66 0.27 1.46
CA GLN A 422 9.66 0.83 0.55
C GLN A 422 9.37 -0.11 -0.62
N PHE A 423 10.36 -0.83 -1.14
CA PHE A 423 10.14 -1.85 -2.17
C PHE A 423 9.16 -2.91 -1.69
N TYR A 424 9.41 -3.52 -0.53
CA TYR A 424 8.57 -4.56 0.05
C TYR A 424 7.18 -4.06 0.43
N ALA A 425 7.06 -2.87 1.03
CA ALA A 425 5.77 -2.28 1.37
C ALA A 425 4.90 -2.03 0.12
N ASN A 426 5.50 -1.52 -0.96
CA ASN A 426 4.78 -1.25 -2.21
C ASN A 426 4.28 -2.53 -2.88
N ILE A 427 5.12 -3.56 -2.97
CA ILE A 427 4.73 -4.83 -3.59
C ILE A 427 3.73 -5.62 -2.72
N GLU A 428 3.78 -5.51 -1.38
CA GLU A 428 2.76 -6.10 -0.50
C GLU A 428 1.40 -5.43 -0.68
N ILE A 429 1.37 -4.10 -0.86
CA ILE A 429 0.14 -3.37 -1.21
C ILE A 429 -0.44 -3.89 -2.53
N VAL A 430 0.39 -3.95 -3.59
CA VAL A 430 -0.06 -4.40 -4.93
C VAL A 430 -0.52 -5.86 -4.89
N ARG A 431 0.22 -6.74 -4.22
CA ARG A 431 -0.16 -8.14 -4.01
C ARG A 431 -1.48 -8.25 -3.23
N GLY A 432 -1.61 -7.60 -2.09
CA GLY A 432 -2.80 -7.67 -1.25
C GLY A 432 -4.05 -7.16 -1.98
N ARG A 433 -3.93 -6.08 -2.74
CA ARG A 433 -5.04 -5.50 -3.51
C ARG A 433 -5.40 -6.32 -4.75
N SER A 434 -4.41 -6.83 -5.48
CA SER A 434 -4.67 -7.73 -6.61
C SER A 434 -5.39 -9.01 -6.17
N LEU A 435 -4.93 -9.65 -5.09
CA LEU A 435 -5.60 -10.82 -4.50
C LEU A 435 -7.04 -10.50 -4.03
N SER A 436 -7.24 -9.35 -3.39
CA SER A 436 -8.57 -8.93 -2.92
C SER A 436 -9.55 -8.67 -4.06
N ALA A 437 -9.07 -8.14 -5.18
CA ALA A 437 -9.85 -7.89 -6.39
C ALA A 437 -9.89 -9.10 -7.36
N GLY A 438 -9.24 -10.22 -7.03
CA GLY A 438 -9.20 -11.42 -7.88
C GLY A 438 -8.47 -11.23 -9.21
N ILE A 439 -7.56 -10.26 -9.30
CA ILE A 439 -6.79 -9.90 -10.49
C ILE A 439 -5.31 -10.24 -10.30
N GLY A 440 -4.52 -10.25 -11.38
CA GLY A 440 -3.08 -10.45 -11.31
C GLY A 440 -2.31 -9.16 -11.04
N PHE A 441 -0.99 -9.29 -10.93
CA PHE A 441 -0.10 -8.14 -11.05
C PHE A 441 1.21 -8.48 -11.75
N MET A 442 1.87 -7.46 -12.28
CA MET A 442 3.22 -7.46 -12.84
C MET A 442 4.03 -6.38 -12.14
N GLY A 443 5.37 -6.48 -12.18
CA GLY A 443 6.24 -5.45 -11.60
C GLY A 443 7.38 -5.09 -12.53
N PHE A 444 7.85 -3.85 -12.44
CA PHE A 444 9.09 -3.45 -13.12
C PHE A 444 10.33 -3.81 -12.30
N VAL A 445 11.38 -4.15 -13.04
CA VAL A 445 12.77 -4.32 -12.61
C VAL A 445 13.55 -3.16 -13.18
N LEU A 446 14.15 -2.35 -12.31
CA LEU A 446 15.04 -1.27 -12.73
C LEU A 446 16.34 -1.89 -13.29
N VAL A 447 16.73 -1.41 -14.47
CA VAL A 447 17.97 -1.77 -15.15
C VAL A 447 18.86 -0.54 -15.30
N THR A 448 18.30 0.53 -15.85
CA THR A 448 19.04 1.71 -16.31
C THR A 448 19.05 2.80 -15.25
N GLY A 449 20.25 3.20 -14.84
CA GLY A 449 20.43 4.38 -14.00
C GLY A 449 19.92 5.64 -14.71
N HIS A 450 19.27 6.52 -13.97
CA HIS A 450 18.75 7.74 -14.54
C HIS A 450 18.67 8.87 -13.51
N ARG A 451 19.31 9.99 -13.86
CA ARG A 451 19.46 11.17 -13.02
C ARG A 451 18.25 12.06 -13.20
N ARG A 452 17.58 12.38 -12.09
CA ARG A 452 16.42 13.28 -12.08
C ARG A 452 16.85 14.67 -11.63
N ARG A 453 15.95 15.63 -11.82
CA ARG A 453 16.14 17.02 -11.37
C ARG A 453 16.44 17.12 -9.87
N PHE A 454 15.95 16.15 -9.09
CA PHE A 454 16.13 16.04 -7.66
C PHE A 454 17.01 14.82 -7.38
N PRO A 455 18.21 15.01 -6.77
CA PRO A 455 19.18 13.94 -6.55
C PRO A 455 18.64 12.75 -5.75
N GLU A 456 17.72 13.00 -4.81
CA GLU A 456 17.05 11.97 -4.01
C GLU A 456 16.14 11.02 -4.82
N TYR A 457 15.88 11.35 -6.09
CA TYR A 457 15.16 10.51 -7.06
C TYR A 457 16.04 10.11 -8.25
N SER A 458 17.36 10.24 -8.13
CA SER A 458 18.29 9.70 -9.10
C SER A 458 18.56 8.23 -8.80
N PHE A 459 18.49 7.41 -9.84
CA PHE A 459 18.66 5.97 -9.73
C PHE A 459 19.97 5.52 -10.34
N ARG A 460 20.60 4.51 -9.75
CA ARG A 460 21.80 3.87 -10.30
C ARG A 460 21.45 2.74 -11.27
N THR A 461 22.41 2.40 -12.12
CA THR A 461 22.34 1.18 -12.93
C THR A 461 22.35 -0.05 -12.01
N ALA A 462 21.49 -1.03 -12.33
CA ALA A 462 21.36 -2.25 -11.53
C ALA A 462 22.55 -3.20 -11.76
N SER A 463 23.11 -3.74 -10.68
CA SER A 463 24.09 -4.83 -10.75
C SER A 463 23.41 -6.17 -11.06
N GLU A 464 24.20 -7.23 -11.30
CA GLU A 464 23.62 -8.57 -11.48
C GLU A 464 22.86 -9.02 -10.23
N SER A 465 23.38 -8.72 -9.03
CA SER A 465 22.70 -9.07 -7.77
C SER A 465 21.38 -8.29 -7.59
N ASP A 466 21.33 -7.02 -7.98
CA ASP A 466 20.09 -6.21 -7.93
C ASP A 466 19.03 -6.71 -8.91
N LEU A 467 19.43 -7.08 -10.12
CA LEU A 467 18.51 -7.63 -11.13
C LEU A 467 17.88 -8.94 -10.64
N CYS A 468 18.70 -9.83 -10.06
CA CYS A 468 18.21 -11.08 -9.47
C CYS A 468 17.25 -10.79 -8.29
N TRP A 469 17.65 -9.91 -7.38
CA TRP A 469 16.86 -9.57 -6.19
C TRP A 469 15.48 -9.00 -6.54
N GLN A 470 15.42 -7.97 -7.40
CA GLN A 470 14.15 -7.35 -7.81
C GLN A 470 13.23 -8.38 -8.48
N ALA A 471 13.73 -9.10 -9.49
CA ALA A 471 12.92 -10.03 -10.26
C ALA A 471 12.43 -11.21 -9.41
N ASN A 472 13.32 -11.84 -8.64
CA ASN A 472 12.95 -12.99 -7.83
C ASN A 472 12.04 -12.61 -6.66
N THR A 473 12.21 -11.41 -6.08
CA THR A 473 11.30 -10.90 -5.06
C THR A 473 9.89 -10.67 -5.64
N LEU A 474 9.77 -10.04 -6.81
CA LEU A 474 8.48 -9.88 -7.47
C LEU A 474 7.79 -11.23 -7.72
N LEU A 475 8.54 -12.23 -8.19
CA LEU A 475 8.03 -13.59 -8.39
C LEU A 475 7.61 -14.27 -7.09
N ALA A 476 8.36 -14.09 -5.99
CA ALA A 476 8.01 -14.61 -4.67
C ALA A 476 6.74 -13.95 -4.11
N TYR A 477 6.51 -12.67 -4.42
CA TYR A 477 5.24 -11.99 -4.13
C TYR A 477 4.08 -12.43 -5.05
N GLY A 478 4.36 -13.24 -6.08
CA GLY A 478 3.36 -13.78 -7.00
C GLY A 478 3.09 -12.91 -8.22
N ALA A 479 4.05 -12.08 -8.63
CA ALA A 479 3.96 -11.41 -9.92
C ALA A 479 3.82 -12.45 -11.04
N GLN A 480 2.88 -12.20 -11.94
CA GLN A 480 2.57 -13.06 -13.09
C GLN A 480 3.08 -12.46 -14.41
N GLY A 481 4.05 -11.55 -14.30
CA GLY A 481 4.79 -10.96 -15.40
C GLY A 481 5.82 -9.95 -14.88
N LEU A 482 6.87 -9.69 -15.65
CA LEU A 482 7.88 -8.69 -15.33
C LEU A 482 8.09 -7.71 -16.48
N TRP A 483 8.39 -6.46 -16.12
CA TRP A 483 8.83 -5.41 -17.02
C TRP A 483 10.26 -4.98 -16.67
N TYR A 484 11.07 -4.58 -17.64
CA TYR A 484 12.41 -4.03 -17.43
C TYR A 484 12.48 -2.57 -17.87
N TYR A 485 13.13 -1.71 -17.08
CA TYR A 485 13.36 -0.30 -17.41
C TYR A 485 14.87 0.00 -17.47
N ASN A 486 15.52 0.08 -18.64
CA ASN A 486 14.95 0.10 -20.00
C ASN A 486 15.67 -0.82 -20.98
N TYR A 487 14.96 -1.16 -22.06
CA TYR A 487 15.53 -1.81 -23.23
C TYR A 487 16.51 -0.90 -23.97
N ARG A 488 16.02 0.24 -24.46
CA ARG A 488 16.80 1.21 -25.25
C ARG A 488 16.30 2.62 -24.96
N ILE A 489 17.21 3.53 -24.63
CA ILE A 489 16.88 4.93 -24.33
C ILE A 489 18.04 5.87 -24.70
N SER A 490 17.68 7.06 -25.20
CA SER A 490 18.56 8.19 -25.44
C SER A 490 18.29 9.32 -24.44
N GLY A 491 19.32 10.12 -24.12
CA GLY A 491 19.15 11.41 -23.46
C GLY A 491 20.15 11.70 -22.35
N GLU A 492 20.37 12.99 -22.09
CA GLU A 492 21.17 13.44 -20.96
C GLU A 492 20.55 12.95 -19.64
N GLY A 493 21.39 12.39 -18.77
CA GLY A 493 20.99 11.89 -17.46
C GLY A 493 20.70 10.38 -17.41
N TYR A 494 20.57 9.69 -18.54
CA TYR A 494 20.44 8.22 -18.56
C TYR A 494 21.80 7.54 -18.69
N ASP A 495 21.99 6.47 -17.92
CA ASP A 495 23.08 5.52 -18.11
C ASP A 495 22.76 4.57 -19.28
N GLU A 496 23.68 3.66 -19.60
CA GLU A 496 23.50 2.67 -20.66
C GLU A 496 22.36 1.67 -20.33
N ALA A 497 21.51 1.39 -21.32
CA ALA A 497 20.37 0.49 -21.21
C ALA A 497 20.72 -0.97 -21.53
N MET A 498 19.73 -1.84 -21.77
CA MET A 498 20.00 -3.20 -22.25
C MET A 498 20.71 -3.20 -23.60
N VAL A 499 20.32 -2.31 -24.51
CA VAL A 499 21.04 -2.09 -25.76
C VAL A 499 21.52 -0.65 -25.86
N THR A 500 22.61 -0.45 -26.60
CA THR A 500 23.17 0.88 -26.86
C THR A 500 22.15 1.76 -27.58
N ASP A 501 22.14 3.05 -27.27
CA ASP A 501 21.23 3.99 -27.90
C ASP A 501 21.46 4.11 -29.41
N VAL A 502 22.73 4.24 -29.83
CA VAL A 502 23.09 4.59 -31.22
C VAL A 502 22.84 3.44 -32.18
N ASP A 503 23.35 2.25 -31.88
CA ASP A 503 23.37 1.11 -32.82
C ASP A 503 22.61 -0.12 -32.31
N GLY A 504 21.93 -0.04 -31.16
CA GLY A 504 21.07 -1.11 -30.66
C GLY A 504 21.83 -2.40 -30.30
N LYS A 505 23.12 -2.29 -30.00
CA LYS A 505 23.97 -3.44 -29.66
C LYS A 505 23.73 -3.89 -28.21
N PRO A 506 23.68 -5.20 -27.94
CA PRO A 506 23.65 -5.74 -26.58
C PRO A 506 24.76 -5.19 -25.68
N THR A 507 24.37 -4.82 -24.46
CA THR A 507 25.28 -4.38 -23.39
C THR A 507 25.45 -5.50 -22.36
N GLU A 508 26.27 -5.26 -21.34
CA GLU A 508 26.42 -6.20 -20.24
C GLU A 508 25.10 -6.46 -19.49
N SER A 509 24.26 -5.43 -19.33
CA SER A 509 22.94 -5.56 -18.71
C SER A 509 22.01 -6.46 -19.52
N TYR A 510 22.09 -6.44 -20.85
CA TYR A 510 21.34 -7.36 -21.70
C TYR A 510 21.69 -8.82 -21.43
N HIS A 511 22.98 -9.16 -21.35
CA HIS A 511 23.38 -10.55 -21.12
C HIS A 511 22.99 -11.06 -19.73
N ARG A 512 23.05 -10.19 -18.72
CA ARG A 512 22.57 -10.51 -17.36
C ARG A 512 21.07 -10.79 -17.35
N ILE A 513 20.29 -9.92 -17.98
CA ILE A 513 18.83 -10.08 -18.08
C ILE A 513 18.47 -11.30 -18.93
N GLN A 514 19.18 -11.57 -20.02
CA GLN A 514 18.99 -12.75 -20.85
C GLN A 514 19.16 -14.04 -20.04
N LYS A 515 20.23 -14.14 -19.25
CA LYS A 515 20.47 -15.29 -18.35
C LYS A 515 19.34 -15.45 -17.32
N LEU A 516 18.91 -14.35 -16.70
CA LEU A 516 17.82 -14.33 -15.74
C LEU A 516 16.48 -14.75 -16.38
N ASN A 517 16.15 -14.20 -17.54
CA ASN A 517 14.93 -14.49 -18.29
C ASN A 517 14.85 -15.95 -18.70
N PHE A 518 15.94 -16.55 -19.18
CA PHE A 518 15.92 -17.98 -19.51
C PHE A 518 15.65 -18.86 -18.28
N GLY A 519 16.14 -18.47 -17.10
CA GLY A 519 15.79 -19.19 -15.87
C GLY A 519 14.32 -19.02 -15.45
N ILE A 520 13.72 -17.87 -15.72
CA ILE A 520 12.27 -17.65 -15.50
C ILE A 520 11.44 -18.46 -16.50
N LEU A 521 11.82 -18.44 -17.78
CA LEU A 521 11.14 -19.16 -18.85
C LEU A 521 11.20 -20.67 -18.66
N ALA A 522 12.30 -21.21 -18.11
CA ALA A 522 12.42 -22.63 -17.80
C ALA A 522 11.34 -23.13 -16.83
N ILE A 523 10.85 -22.28 -15.92
CA ILE A 523 9.77 -22.60 -14.98
C ILE A 523 8.44 -21.90 -15.29
N SER A 524 8.32 -21.34 -16.49
CA SER A 524 7.16 -20.54 -16.92
C SER A 524 5.82 -21.25 -16.71
N SER A 525 5.71 -22.50 -17.16
CA SER A 525 4.46 -23.27 -17.08
C SER A 525 3.99 -23.51 -15.65
N LEU A 526 4.93 -23.53 -14.71
CA LEU A 526 4.65 -23.61 -13.28
C LEU A 526 4.24 -22.23 -12.74
N LEU A 527 5.06 -21.19 -12.96
CA LEU A 527 4.78 -19.84 -12.47
C LEU A 527 3.39 -19.32 -12.86
N MET A 528 2.95 -19.58 -14.09
CA MET A 528 1.63 -19.13 -14.58
C MET A 528 0.44 -19.81 -13.87
N LYS A 529 0.67 -20.91 -13.13
CA LYS A 529 -0.37 -21.64 -12.39
C LYS A 529 -0.32 -21.44 -10.87
N LEU A 530 0.75 -20.83 -10.37
CA LEU A 530 0.93 -20.62 -8.94
C LEU A 530 0.16 -19.39 -8.47
N LYS A 531 -0.72 -19.58 -7.49
CA LYS A 531 -1.37 -18.51 -6.75
C LYS A 531 -0.62 -18.27 -5.44
N SER A 532 -0.23 -17.03 -5.19
CA SER A 532 0.39 -16.63 -3.93
C SER A 532 -0.62 -16.74 -2.78
N VAL A 533 -0.21 -17.40 -1.70
CA VAL A 533 -0.99 -17.62 -0.48
C VAL A 533 -0.41 -16.80 0.66
N GLY A 534 0.89 -16.97 0.91
CA GLY A 534 1.61 -16.31 1.99
C GLY A 534 2.96 -15.80 1.52
N VAL A 535 3.40 -14.68 2.09
CA VAL A 535 4.72 -14.11 1.90
C VAL A 535 5.21 -13.66 3.27
N PHE A 536 6.41 -14.09 3.64
CA PHE A 536 6.97 -13.87 4.97
C PHE A 536 8.43 -13.50 4.88
N HIS A 537 8.85 -12.61 5.77
CA HIS A 537 10.22 -12.15 5.88
C HIS A 537 10.92 -12.86 7.03
N CYS A 538 12.19 -13.23 6.85
CA CYS A 538 13.06 -13.73 7.92
C CYS A 538 14.06 -12.62 8.30
N PRO A 539 13.65 -11.59 9.06
CA PRO A 539 14.54 -10.52 9.45
C PRO A 539 15.50 -10.97 10.57
N ASN A 540 16.63 -10.28 10.71
CA ASN A 540 17.48 -10.42 11.90
C ASN A 540 16.80 -9.89 13.17
N ASP A 541 15.98 -8.85 13.02
CA ASP A 541 15.28 -8.18 14.09
C ASP A 541 13.89 -7.75 13.58
N LEU A 542 12.87 -8.04 14.39
CA LEU A 542 11.48 -7.73 14.08
C LEU A 542 11.21 -6.22 14.05
N GLU A 543 12.07 -5.39 14.65
CA GLU A 543 11.98 -3.93 14.58
C GLU A 543 12.15 -3.41 13.13
N PHE A 544 12.90 -4.13 12.28
CA PHE A 544 13.16 -3.78 10.88
C PHE A 544 12.27 -4.55 9.90
N LEU A 545 11.05 -4.90 10.31
CA LEU A 545 10.07 -5.50 9.41
C LEU A 545 9.44 -4.43 8.51
N PRO A 546 9.47 -4.57 7.17
CA PRO A 546 8.86 -3.59 6.27
C PRO A 546 7.36 -3.44 6.52
N GLU A 547 6.83 -2.23 6.27
CA GLU A 547 5.41 -1.92 6.49
C GLU A 547 4.49 -2.88 5.71
N PHE A 548 3.37 -3.26 6.33
CA PHE A 548 2.36 -4.21 5.82
C PHE A 548 2.82 -5.65 5.64
N THR A 549 4.11 -5.94 5.77
CA THR A 549 4.66 -7.30 5.63
C THR A 549 4.53 -8.12 6.92
N ARG A 550 4.84 -9.41 6.83
CA ARG A 550 4.73 -10.36 7.94
C ARG A 550 6.06 -11.04 8.21
N PRO A 551 6.44 -11.25 9.48
CA PRO A 551 7.60 -12.08 9.79
C PRO A 551 7.24 -13.55 9.61
N TYR A 552 8.23 -14.37 9.30
CA TYR A 552 8.08 -15.82 9.35
C TYR A 552 8.16 -16.30 10.81
N PHE A 553 7.33 -17.28 11.14
CA PHE A 553 7.42 -18.05 12.37
C PHE A 553 7.27 -19.53 12.02
N ASP A 554 7.85 -20.41 12.82
CA ASP A 554 7.75 -21.85 12.60
C ASP A 554 6.29 -22.31 12.52
N GLY A 555 5.94 -23.04 11.47
CA GLY A 555 4.56 -23.44 11.17
C GLY A 555 3.70 -22.37 10.48
N ALA A 556 4.22 -21.17 10.17
CA ALA A 556 3.51 -20.17 9.35
C ALA A 556 3.14 -20.72 7.96
N ILE A 557 4.05 -21.53 7.39
CA ILE A 557 3.73 -22.47 6.33
C ILE A 557 3.59 -23.82 7.03
N ARG A 558 2.37 -24.37 7.02
CA ARG A 558 1.99 -25.55 7.82
C ARG A 558 3.01 -26.70 7.73
N ASP A 559 3.57 -26.89 6.54
CA ASP A 559 4.38 -28.06 6.21
C ASP A 559 5.88 -27.83 6.47
N ILE A 560 6.30 -26.61 6.86
CA ILE A 560 7.66 -26.28 7.31
C ILE A 560 7.66 -26.10 8.83
N THR A 561 8.29 -27.05 9.53
CA THR A 561 8.28 -27.10 11.00
C THR A 561 9.37 -26.24 11.63
N GLN A 562 10.47 -26.01 10.93
CA GLN A 562 11.57 -25.16 11.38
C GLN A 562 12.22 -24.45 10.20
N LEU A 563 12.55 -23.17 10.37
CA LEU A 563 13.36 -22.41 9.41
C LEU A 563 14.44 -21.61 10.14
N GLN A 564 15.70 -21.89 9.80
CA GLN A 564 16.85 -21.08 10.17
C GLN A 564 17.32 -20.34 8.92
N ALA A 565 16.96 -19.07 8.85
CA ALA A 565 17.29 -18.21 7.74
C ALA A 565 17.31 -16.74 8.19
N THR A 566 18.18 -15.97 7.57
CA THR A 566 18.34 -14.53 7.79
C THR A 566 18.39 -13.85 6.43
N ASP A 567 17.74 -12.69 6.30
CA ASP A 567 17.64 -11.95 5.04
C ASP A 567 17.07 -12.81 3.92
N ILE A 568 16.12 -13.69 4.26
CA ILE A 568 15.39 -14.52 3.32
C ILE A 568 13.94 -14.09 3.27
N LEU A 569 13.40 -14.03 2.06
CA LEU A 569 11.97 -14.01 1.81
C LEU A 569 11.51 -15.44 1.57
N ILE A 570 10.44 -15.87 2.22
CA ILE A 570 9.81 -17.17 2.01
C ILE A 570 8.36 -16.98 1.64
N SER A 571 7.92 -17.65 0.57
CA SER A 571 6.57 -17.50 0.02
C SER A 571 5.92 -18.85 -0.23
N GLU A 572 4.64 -18.94 0.09
CA GLU A 572 3.79 -20.11 -0.12
C GLU A 572 2.88 -19.90 -1.33
N PHE A 573 2.83 -20.90 -2.20
CA PHE A 573 1.96 -20.94 -3.36
C PHE A 573 1.17 -22.25 -3.43
N ARG A 574 0.00 -22.16 -4.08
CA ARG A 574 -0.84 -23.30 -4.48
C ARG A 574 -1.00 -23.29 -6.00
N ASP A 575 -1.08 -24.46 -6.61
CA ASP A 575 -1.49 -24.56 -8.02
C ASP A 575 -3.01 -24.35 -8.11
N VAL A 576 -3.45 -23.42 -8.95
CA VAL A 576 -4.88 -23.10 -9.13
C VAL A 576 -5.66 -24.18 -9.89
N ASN A 577 -4.98 -25.06 -10.62
CA ASN A 577 -5.59 -26.08 -11.48
C ASN A 577 -5.53 -27.48 -10.88
N ALA A 578 -4.85 -27.65 -9.74
CA ALA A 578 -4.59 -28.97 -9.20
C ALA A 578 -5.66 -29.35 -8.17
N GLU A 579 -6.20 -30.56 -8.31
CA GLU A 579 -6.84 -31.29 -7.18
C GLU A 579 -5.80 -31.72 -6.13
N THR A 580 -4.52 -31.37 -6.32
CA THR A 580 -3.41 -31.82 -5.48
C THR A 580 -3.24 -30.93 -4.26
N SER A 581 -2.94 -31.57 -3.15
CA SER A 581 -2.50 -30.96 -1.88
C SER A 581 -1.04 -30.46 -1.93
N CYS A 582 -0.46 -30.28 -3.12
CA CYS A 582 0.92 -29.81 -3.28
C CYS A 582 1.09 -28.38 -2.79
N VAL A 583 2.21 -28.12 -2.11
CA VAL A 583 2.61 -26.80 -1.65
C VAL A 583 3.88 -26.40 -2.37
N TYR A 584 3.93 -25.18 -2.88
CA TYR A 584 5.14 -24.64 -3.49
C TYR A 584 5.72 -23.57 -2.59
N VAL A 585 7.02 -23.65 -2.34
CA VAL A 585 7.74 -22.73 -1.47
C VAL A 585 8.84 -22.04 -2.24
N MET A 586 8.78 -20.73 -2.39
CA MET A 586 9.86 -19.95 -2.98
C MET A 586 10.67 -19.26 -1.87
N LEU A 587 11.97 -19.50 -1.88
CA LEU A 587 12.96 -18.83 -1.03
C LEU A 587 13.75 -17.86 -1.89
N VAL A 588 13.90 -16.61 -1.44
CA VAL A 588 14.70 -15.60 -2.13
C VAL A 588 15.68 -14.98 -1.16
N ASN A 589 16.95 -14.90 -1.57
CA ASN A 589 17.96 -14.16 -0.85
C ASN A 589 17.73 -12.66 -1.03
N LYS A 590 17.48 -11.94 0.07
CA LYS A 590 17.25 -10.49 0.06
C LYS A 590 18.54 -9.68 -0.08
N ARG A 591 19.72 -10.29 -0.01
CA ARG A 591 21.00 -9.58 -0.10
C ARG A 591 21.31 -9.20 -1.54
N HIS A 592 21.61 -7.92 -1.77
CA HIS A 592 22.10 -7.38 -3.02
C HIS A 592 22.98 -6.16 -2.74
N ALA A 593 23.77 -5.74 -3.73
CA ALA A 593 24.63 -4.57 -3.60
C ALA A 593 24.91 -3.93 -4.96
N ALA A 594 25.26 -2.64 -4.95
CA ALA A 594 25.76 -1.96 -6.14
C ALA A 594 27.03 -2.63 -6.67
N ASP A 595 27.21 -2.62 -8.00
CA ASP A 595 28.39 -3.11 -8.70
C ASP A 595 28.83 -4.54 -8.34
N THR A 596 27.91 -5.37 -7.85
CA THR A 596 28.19 -6.70 -7.30
C THR A 596 27.51 -7.82 -8.09
N THR A 597 28.19 -8.95 -8.26
CA THR A 597 27.63 -10.14 -8.90
C THR A 597 26.81 -10.96 -7.91
N ARG A 598 25.85 -11.74 -8.39
CA ARG A 598 25.05 -12.62 -7.52
C ARG A 598 25.88 -13.70 -6.80
N ASP A 599 27.01 -14.08 -7.37
CA ASP A 599 27.86 -15.15 -6.84
C ASP A 599 28.89 -14.66 -5.80
N ALA A 600 28.87 -13.37 -5.47
CA ALA A 600 29.74 -12.77 -4.46
C ALA A 600 29.54 -13.40 -3.08
N SER A 601 30.63 -13.81 -2.44
CA SER A 601 30.62 -14.61 -1.21
C SER A 601 29.94 -13.90 -0.03
N GLU A 602 30.08 -12.59 0.05
CA GLU A 602 29.50 -11.71 1.08
C GLU A 602 27.98 -11.60 0.97
N LEU A 603 27.42 -11.86 -0.22
CA LEU A 603 25.97 -11.87 -0.43
C LEU A 603 25.36 -13.26 -0.22
N GLN A 604 26.16 -14.32 -0.07
CA GLN A 604 25.62 -15.67 0.09
C GLN A 604 24.81 -15.80 1.37
N ALA A 605 23.63 -16.44 1.27
CA ALA A 605 22.78 -16.76 2.40
C ALA A 605 22.66 -18.27 2.53
N SER A 606 22.82 -18.76 3.76
CA SER A 606 22.59 -20.16 4.14
C SER A 606 21.21 -20.31 4.74
N ILE A 607 20.51 -21.37 4.35
CA ILE A 607 19.16 -21.69 4.78
C ILE A 607 19.18 -23.12 5.27
N ALA A 608 18.68 -23.36 6.48
CA ALA A 608 18.35 -24.70 6.94
C ALA A 608 16.85 -24.75 7.25
N LEU A 609 16.13 -25.69 6.67
CA LEU A 609 14.70 -25.86 6.90
C LEU A 609 14.34 -27.33 7.15
N ARG A 610 13.36 -27.56 8.01
CA ARG A 610 12.79 -28.88 8.26
C ARG A 610 11.36 -28.98 7.74
N VAL A 611 11.09 -30.06 7.04
CA VAL A 611 9.76 -30.38 6.50
C VAL A 611 9.19 -31.56 7.29
N THR A 612 7.87 -31.61 7.42
CA THR A 612 7.16 -32.75 8.03
C THR A 612 7.43 -34.06 7.27
N GLU A 613 7.28 -35.20 7.97
CA GLU A 613 7.56 -36.53 7.37
C GLU A 613 6.63 -36.89 6.21
N ASP A 614 5.46 -36.25 6.19
CA ASP A 614 4.37 -36.57 5.28
C ASP A 614 4.60 -36.02 3.87
N PHE A 615 5.79 -35.46 3.56
CA PHE A 615 6.04 -34.78 2.29
C PHE A 615 7.34 -35.20 1.61
N MET A 616 7.22 -35.47 0.31
CA MET A 616 8.34 -35.49 -0.62
C MET A 616 8.74 -34.05 -0.96
N ILE A 617 10.04 -33.77 -0.92
CA ILE A 617 10.60 -32.46 -1.29
C ILE A 617 11.29 -32.59 -2.64
N GLU A 618 10.93 -31.70 -3.57
CA GLU A 618 11.64 -31.56 -4.83
C GLU A 618 12.11 -30.11 -5.01
N ARG A 619 13.34 -29.90 -5.45
CA ARG A 619 13.82 -28.60 -5.90
C ARG A 619 13.57 -28.47 -7.40
N ILE A 620 12.93 -27.39 -7.80
CA ILE A 620 12.80 -27.04 -9.21
C ILE A 620 14.09 -26.35 -9.66
N ASN A 621 14.76 -26.94 -10.64
CA ASN A 621 15.99 -26.41 -11.20
C ASN A 621 15.70 -25.10 -11.96
N ASN A 622 16.35 -24.01 -11.57
CA ASN A 622 16.11 -22.69 -12.19
C ASN A 622 16.49 -22.65 -13.67
N ALA A 623 17.44 -23.46 -14.15
CA ALA A 623 17.89 -23.41 -15.55
C ALA A 623 17.09 -24.33 -16.47
N THR A 624 16.59 -25.46 -15.96
CA THR A 624 15.94 -26.49 -16.80
C THR A 624 14.46 -26.67 -16.49
N GLY A 625 13.98 -26.18 -15.35
CA GLY A 625 12.63 -26.43 -14.83
C GLY A 625 12.40 -27.87 -14.36
N ALA A 626 13.41 -28.74 -14.41
CA ALA A 626 13.31 -30.11 -13.94
C ALA A 626 13.18 -30.15 -12.41
N ALA A 627 12.32 -31.03 -11.90
CA ALA A 627 12.22 -31.33 -10.49
C ALA A 627 13.31 -32.34 -10.08
N GLU A 628 14.05 -32.01 -9.03
CA GLU A 628 15.06 -32.89 -8.43
C GLU A 628 14.60 -33.25 -7.01
N THR A 629 14.37 -34.54 -6.78
CA THR A 629 14.01 -35.03 -5.44
C THR A 629 15.17 -34.82 -4.47
N LEU A 630 14.89 -34.12 -3.38
CA LEU A 630 15.85 -33.91 -2.31
C LEU A 630 15.66 -34.97 -1.24
N THR A 631 16.75 -35.61 -0.81
CA THR A 631 16.78 -36.51 0.34
C THR A 631 17.42 -35.75 1.51
N PRO A 632 16.62 -35.09 2.37
CA PRO A 632 17.17 -34.32 3.47
C PRO A 632 17.88 -35.23 4.48
N ASP A 633 19.03 -34.79 4.98
CA ASP A 633 19.75 -35.49 6.04
C ASP A 633 19.06 -35.19 7.37
N ASP A 634 18.62 -36.23 8.08
CA ASP A 634 17.79 -36.10 9.28
C ASP A 634 16.60 -35.11 9.11
N ARG A 635 16.02 -35.04 7.89
CA ARG A 635 14.91 -34.14 7.52
C ARG A 635 15.22 -32.65 7.56
N GLU A 636 16.49 -32.29 7.61
CA GLU A 636 16.95 -30.93 7.39
C GLU A 636 17.44 -30.76 5.96
N LEU A 637 16.88 -29.77 5.27
CA LEU A 637 17.35 -29.34 3.97
C LEU A 637 18.23 -28.10 4.15
N SER A 638 19.50 -28.25 3.80
CA SER A 638 20.46 -27.14 3.71
C SER A 638 20.55 -26.60 2.28
N LEU A 639 20.39 -25.29 2.13
CA LEU A 639 20.53 -24.58 0.86
C LEU A 639 21.48 -23.39 1.02
N THR A 640 22.18 -23.06 -0.06
CA THR A 640 22.94 -21.80 -0.18
C THR A 640 22.45 -21.06 -1.42
N LEU A 641 22.15 -19.78 -1.26
CA LEU A 641 21.70 -18.90 -2.33
C LEU A 641 22.66 -17.72 -2.49
N GLY A 642 23.01 -17.39 -3.73
CA GLY A 642 23.72 -16.15 -4.07
C GLY A 642 22.84 -14.92 -3.86
N GLY A 643 23.43 -13.72 -3.92
CA GLY A 643 22.72 -12.45 -3.76
C GLY A 643 21.56 -12.30 -4.75
N GLY A 644 20.35 -12.07 -4.24
CA GLY A 644 19.13 -11.99 -5.03
C GLY A 644 18.65 -13.30 -5.66
N ASP A 645 19.34 -14.43 -5.47
CA ASP A 645 18.98 -15.70 -6.10
C ASP A 645 17.78 -16.37 -5.40
N ARG A 646 17.16 -17.35 -6.08
CA ARG A 646 15.99 -18.08 -5.57
C ARG A 646 16.16 -19.59 -5.52
N ALA A 647 15.41 -20.24 -4.64
CA ALA A 647 15.06 -21.66 -4.74
C ALA A 647 13.54 -21.80 -4.77
N LEU A 648 13.03 -22.66 -5.65
CA LEU A 648 11.62 -23.07 -5.67
C LEU A 648 11.54 -24.55 -5.28
N LEU A 649 10.83 -24.83 -4.21
CA LEU A 649 10.58 -26.17 -3.71
C LEU A 649 9.14 -26.57 -4.00
N ARG A 650 8.93 -27.82 -4.37
CA ARG A 650 7.63 -28.49 -4.42
C ARG A 650 7.56 -29.49 -3.28
N LEU A 651 6.56 -29.34 -2.43
CA LEU A 651 6.25 -30.26 -1.33
C LEU A 651 5.01 -31.05 -1.75
N THR A 652 5.16 -32.35 -1.92
CA THR A 652 4.09 -33.26 -2.33
C THR A 652 3.79 -34.23 -1.20
N PRO A 653 2.54 -34.30 -0.69
CA PRO A 653 2.18 -35.27 0.33
C PRO A 653 2.50 -36.71 -0.08
N GLN A 654 2.94 -37.52 0.86
CA GLN A 654 3.10 -38.96 0.73
C GLN A 654 1.91 -39.64 1.41
N ASP A 655 1.32 -40.62 0.71
CA ASP A 655 0.18 -41.42 1.20
C ASP A 655 0.60 -42.45 2.27
#